data_AF-A0A8D8UGF4-F1
#
_entry.id   AF-A0A8D8UGF4-F1
#
_cell.length_a   1.000
_cell.length_b   1.000
_cell.length_c   1.000
_cell.angle_alpha   90.00
_cell.angle_beta   90.00
_cell.angle_gamma   90.00
#
_symmetry.space_group_name_H-M   'P 1'
#
loop_
_entity.id
_entity.type
_entity.pdbx_description
1 polymer ?
#
loop_
_entity_poly.entity_id
_entity_poly.type
_entity_poly.pdbx_seq_one_letter_code
_entity_poly.pdbx_strand_id
1 'polypeptide(L)'
;MYRPMPGIVMRSQSIFEMDVDLNLKVSNYEETVRQLDVYYGIVKRQLLHHQSPITGLFPALTNEKEIASVRDSIYCAASIWSLYQAYRRIDDDRGKSYELGQSAVKCMRGILECWIKQADKLEQFKKTQCNKFALHCKFHLIKGCQVLTDEEYNHLQIDVVSLYILFLVQMIASGLQIIYTQDEVAFIQNLVYYVERAYRTPDYGMWERGSKYNNGNPEIHASSIGMAKSALEAVNGCNLFGEKGASWSVIYVDIDAHNRNRSIFETLLPRESSSKGVDAALIPTISFPAFATHEDTLYTKTKANIERRLKGSHGFKRFGRDGYKTMLEDKSRRYYILGETKEFENIECEWPMVYLFMIIDGMFKNLPDQVETYRDLLKALMTKDDNGDPCIPMYFYIPEEFVEMERQEPGSQPRLPSSEGSGCTEPLYLMNQALFIIAQLLTADLLHINELDPIRRYLPSYNRPRRAGRYSAFQAKPGSGTAATDLVVQIVLMAESMRLQAMMATYGIQTQTPHEVEPVQIWSSNELVKVYQHLGVNKKLNLSGRPPRPVGALGTSKVYRVCGMTVLCYPLIFEVSDFYLYRDMALLIDDIKTELQFVSRYWRLSGRPTVCLLIREEHMRDPQFKEMLDLMAMFKKGNCDGIKVRIGRLQNLINSSCIEHLDFMHMVDSADLEFAQLNQVQHDYIGYQSLTDVPKALIYKEDSIDLSIYEERPLYDVIDAIRGAQGIFSKCQLFGLLLKREGPSYECLGYTVEEHLTALYNLAGTMRYWRVVRYSSSLLHYTVDSLSPFITAVLVNGKQLAVGVIGQKETVFDKPMSPAEIRSVIYSTIQPYDVIQAVLQQEIVLYCGRLIATNPDMFNGILKIRVGWVIEAFKVYLDIIGKDVNSMYNYSPYEIRQLLWKVLNVREWADEEQLTVLQLRRLEGCWCRVPSHFYNQVWDIMIRTPEGISVQGHILPQQPTLSNMTKSELTFALLIEEILNHIIYPEYRQIVVELLSIVSTILLRNPELSFRKQLDLDELINNAYHMFCKDNNLERKDMRSFYAAKHSITTGYLARAVVNNVLKGGELATSCLDSMDSTQEDEFQHCCIS
;
A
#
# COMPACT_ATOMS: atom_id res chain seq x y z
N MET A 1 -68.02 4.62 -15.58
CA MET A 1 -68.31 5.25 -16.89
C MET A 1 -67.00 5.60 -17.56
N TYR A 2 -66.51 4.77 -18.47
CA TYR A 2 -65.36 5.06 -19.32
C TYR A 2 -65.80 4.92 -20.77
N ARG A 3 -65.65 5.99 -21.56
CA ARG A 3 -65.84 5.98 -23.02
C ARG A 3 -64.64 5.28 -23.68
N PRO A 4 -64.83 4.51 -24.77
CA PRO A 4 -63.71 3.99 -25.57
C PRO A 4 -63.27 5.02 -26.63
N MET A 5 -61.96 5.18 -26.78
CA MET A 5 -61.32 5.90 -27.92
C MET A 5 -61.28 4.98 -29.16
N PRO A 6 -61.39 5.52 -30.39
CA PRO A 6 -61.42 4.72 -31.62
C PRO A 6 -60.02 4.28 -32.08
N GLY A 7 -59.99 3.15 -32.80
CA GLY A 7 -58.82 2.37 -33.14
C GLY A 7 -57.71 3.07 -33.95
N ILE A 8 -56.48 2.70 -33.62
CA ILE A 8 -55.28 3.01 -34.40
C ILE A 8 -55.25 2.08 -35.60
N VAL A 9 -55.42 2.66 -36.79
CA VAL A 9 -55.15 2.00 -38.07
C VAL A 9 -53.64 1.76 -38.15
N MET A 10 -53.20 0.50 -38.20
CA MET A 10 -51.83 0.17 -38.61
C MET A 10 -51.64 0.64 -40.05
N ARG A 11 -50.88 1.72 -40.25
CA ARG A 11 -50.34 2.06 -41.58
C ARG A 11 -49.36 0.96 -41.98
N SER A 12 -49.65 0.25 -43.07
CA SER A 12 -48.64 -0.52 -43.78
C SER A 12 -47.57 0.45 -44.27
N GLN A 13 -46.31 0.28 -43.82
CA GLN A 13 -45.17 0.99 -44.39
C GLN A 13 -45.14 0.75 -45.91
N SER A 14 -44.96 1.81 -46.70
CA SER A 14 -44.90 1.66 -48.15
C SER A 14 -43.57 0.98 -48.54
N ILE A 15 -43.58 0.15 -49.59
CA ILE A 15 -42.38 -0.52 -50.13
C ILE A 15 -41.24 0.49 -50.40
N PHE A 16 -41.59 1.74 -50.74
CA PHE A 16 -40.64 2.80 -51.02
C PHE A 16 -39.93 3.34 -49.77
N GLU A 17 -40.60 3.38 -48.61
CA GLU A 17 -39.96 3.74 -47.33
C GLU A 17 -39.06 2.61 -46.82
N MET A 18 -39.47 1.36 -47.04
CA MET A 18 -38.62 0.19 -46.76
C MET A 18 -37.36 0.19 -47.61
N ASP A 19 -37.45 0.52 -48.91
CA ASP A 19 -36.30 0.59 -49.82
C ASP A 19 -35.36 1.76 -49.48
N VAL A 20 -35.86 2.90 -49.02
CA VAL A 20 -35.00 4.03 -48.57
C VAL A 20 -34.28 3.68 -47.25
N ASP A 21 -34.97 3.07 -46.29
CA ASP A 21 -34.35 2.59 -45.06
C ASP A 21 -33.36 1.43 -45.32
N LEU A 22 -33.65 0.55 -46.28
CA LEU A 22 -32.72 -0.49 -46.71
C LEU A 22 -31.49 0.13 -47.38
N ASN A 23 -31.68 1.06 -48.31
CA ASN A 23 -30.58 1.73 -49.02
C ASN A 23 -29.71 2.57 -48.08
N LEU A 24 -30.30 3.25 -47.08
CA LEU A 24 -29.57 3.97 -46.03
C LEU A 24 -28.79 3.02 -45.13
N LYS A 25 -29.36 1.86 -44.78
CA LYS A 25 -28.66 0.81 -44.03
C LYS A 25 -27.53 0.18 -44.84
N VAL A 26 -27.73 -0.06 -46.13
CA VAL A 26 -26.73 -0.62 -47.05
C VAL A 26 -25.60 0.38 -47.31
N SER A 27 -25.91 1.67 -47.52
CA SER A 27 -24.89 2.71 -47.70
C SER A 27 -24.08 2.93 -46.42
N ASN A 28 -24.74 2.91 -45.25
CA ASN A 28 -24.06 3.04 -43.95
C ASN A 28 -23.19 1.80 -43.64
N TYR A 29 -23.61 0.61 -44.07
CA TYR A 29 -22.83 -0.62 -43.98
C TYR A 29 -21.58 -0.57 -44.88
N GLU A 30 -21.72 -0.22 -46.15
CA GLU A 30 -20.59 -0.08 -47.08
C GLU A 30 -19.59 0.98 -46.61
N GLU A 31 -20.07 2.11 -46.08
CA GLU A 31 -19.23 3.16 -45.51
C GLU A 31 -18.47 2.68 -44.27
N THR A 32 -19.14 1.98 -43.35
CA THR A 32 -18.53 1.39 -42.15
C THR A 32 -17.43 0.40 -42.53
N VAL A 33 -17.70 -0.50 -43.49
CA VAL A 33 -16.71 -1.45 -44.01
C VAL A 33 -15.53 -0.71 -44.61
N ARG A 34 -15.77 0.34 -45.41
CA ARG A 34 -14.71 1.14 -46.02
C ARG A 34 -13.82 1.82 -44.97
N GLN A 35 -14.41 2.37 -43.90
CA GLN A 35 -13.66 3.00 -42.81
C GLN A 35 -12.81 1.96 -42.05
N LEU A 36 -13.37 0.79 -41.75
CA LEU A 36 -12.62 -0.29 -41.10
C LEU A 36 -11.49 -0.83 -41.98
N ASP A 37 -11.66 -0.84 -43.30
CA ASP A 37 -10.63 -1.24 -44.26
C ASP A 37 -9.43 -0.28 -44.25
N VAL A 38 -9.66 1.02 -44.01
CA VAL A 38 -8.59 2.01 -43.81
C VAL A 38 -7.79 1.65 -42.56
N TYR A 39 -8.45 1.43 -41.42
CA TYR A 39 -7.76 1.06 -40.17
C TYR A 39 -7.07 -0.29 -40.26
N TYR A 40 -7.63 -1.26 -41.00
CA TYR A 40 -6.97 -2.53 -41.28
C TYR A 40 -5.70 -2.35 -42.09
N GLY A 41 -5.71 -1.47 -43.10
CA GLY A 41 -4.51 -1.06 -43.84
C GLY A 41 -3.44 -0.47 -42.93
N ILE A 42 -3.82 0.47 -42.04
CA ILE A 42 -2.91 1.08 -41.07
C ILE A 42 -2.32 0.02 -40.13
N VAL A 43 -3.16 -0.83 -39.52
CA VAL A 43 -2.72 -1.92 -38.62
C VAL A 43 -1.77 -2.88 -39.34
N LYS A 44 -2.03 -3.21 -40.61
CA LYS A 44 -1.16 -4.07 -41.41
C LYS A 44 0.22 -3.45 -41.62
N ARG A 45 0.28 -2.18 -42.03
CA ARG A 45 1.51 -1.48 -42.38
C ARG A 45 2.32 -1.07 -41.16
N GLN A 46 1.67 -0.50 -40.13
CA GLN A 46 2.34 0.09 -38.97
C GLN A 46 2.54 -0.88 -37.80
N LEU A 47 1.66 -1.89 -37.62
CA LEU A 47 1.78 -2.84 -36.50
C LEU A 47 2.18 -4.24 -36.98
N LEU A 48 1.30 -4.94 -37.72
CA LEU A 48 1.47 -6.37 -38.04
C LEU A 48 2.73 -6.66 -38.84
N HIS A 49 3.20 -5.71 -39.67
CA HIS A 49 4.47 -5.83 -40.38
C HIS A 49 5.67 -6.07 -39.43
N HIS A 50 5.59 -5.55 -38.20
CA HIS A 50 6.63 -5.65 -37.17
C HIS A 50 6.34 -6.73 -36.12
N GLN A 51 5.26 -7.51 -36.28
CA GLN A 51 4.98 -8.63 -35.40
C GLN A 51 5.95 -9.78 -35.67
N SER A 52 6.59 -10.31 -34.62
CA SER A 52 7.44 -11.49 -34.77
C SER A 52 6.64 -12.70 -35.30
N PRO A 53 7.09 -13.35 -36.40
CA PRO A 53 6.40 -14.52 -36.94
C PRO A 53 6.59 -15.77 -36.06
N ILE A 54 7.53 -15.76 -35.11
CA ILE A 54 7.74 -16.89 -34.19
C ILE A 54 7.00 -16.63 -32.88
N THR A 55 7.38 -15.58 -32.16
CA THR A 55 6.84 -15.31 -30.83
C THR A 55 5.54 -14.52 -30.85
N GLY A 56 5.23 -13.79 -31.92
CA GLY A 56 4.12 -12.84 -31.93
C GLY A 56 4.35 -11.53 -31.17
N LEU A 57 5.53 -11.36 -30.55
CA LEU A 57 5.91 -10.15 -29.82
C LEU A 57 6.23 -8.98 -30.77
N PHE A 58 6.24 -7.77 -30.21
CA PHE A 58 6.56 -6.53 -30.89
C PHE A 58 7.76 -5.82 -30.23
N PRO A 59 8.62 -5.14 -31.02
CA PRO A 59 9.58 -4.20 -30.47
C PRO A 59 8.90 -2.92 -29.95
N ALA A 60 9.63 -2.05 -29.26
CA ALA A 60 9.11 -0.73 -28.90
C ALA A 60 9.17 0.24 -30.10
N LEU A 61 10.30 0.23 -30.83
CA LEU A 61 10.54 1.00 -32.05
C LEU A 61 10.66 0.06 -33.26
N THR A 62 10.19 0.48 -34.43
CA THR A 62 10.14 -0.41 -35.61
C THR A 62 11.49 -0.78 -36.23
N ASN A 63 12.56 -0.05 -35.90
CA ASN A 63 13.93 -0.38 -36.31
C ASN A 63 14.62 -1.40 -35.41
N GLU A 64 14.07 -1.68 -34.22
CA GLU A 64 14.59 -2.69 -33.30
C GLU A 64 14.26 -4.10 -33.83
N LYS A 65 15.29 -4.94 -33.96
CA LYS A 65 15.20 -6.26 -34.61
C LYS A 65 15.42 -7.42 -33.65
N GLU A 66 16.02 -7.15 -32.49
CA GLU A 66 16.42 -8.17 -31.54
C GLU A 66 15.55 -8.15 -30.28
N ILE A 67 15.17 -6.98 -29.78
CA ILE A 67 14.51 -6.82 -28.48
C ILE A 67 13.02 -6.53 -28.62
N ALA A 68 12.20 -7.44 -28.08
CA ALA A 68 10.78 -7.22 -27.85
C ALA A 68 10.52 -6.54 -26.50
N SER A 69 9.46 -5.75 -26.44
CA SER A 69 8.95 -5.14 -25.21
C SER A 69 7.57 -5.68 -24.86
N VAL A 70 7.40 -6.21 -23.65
CA VAL A 70 6.12 -6.82 -23.23
C VAL A 70 5.00 -5.78 -23.15
N ARG A 71 5.24 -4.59 -22.60
CA ARG A 71 4.24 -3.52 -22.49
C ARG A 71 3.74 -3.09 -23.88
N ASP A 72 4.66 -2.76 -24.78
CA ASP A 72 4.33 -2.35 -26.15
C ASP A 72 3.63 -3.48 -26.90
N SER A 73 4.07 -4.73 -26.72
CA SER A 73 3.40 -5.92 -27.29
C SER A 73 1.95 -6.04 -26.83
N ILE A 74 1.65 -5.79 -25.55
CA ILE A 74 0.28 -5.83 -25.02
C ILE A 74 -0.59 -4.74 -25.65
N TYR A 75 -0.09 -3.50 -25.78
CA TYR A 75 -0.85 -2.42 -26.43
C TYR A 75 -1.05 -2.66 -27.93
N CYS A 76 -0.04 -3.18 -28.64
CA CYS A 76 -0.20 -3.62 -30.03
C CYS A 76 -1.28 -4.70 -30.16
N ALA A 77 -1.25 -5.72 -29.30
CA ALA A 77 -2.28 -6.76 -29.26
C ALA A 77 -3.66 -6.19 -28.92
N ALA A 78 -3.75 -5.23 -27.99
CA ALA A 78 -4.99 -4.56 -27.64
C ALA A 78 -5.57 -3.75 -28.81
N SER A 79 -4.72 -3.06 -29.59
CA SER A 79 -5.15 -2.32 -30.79
C SER A 79 -5.65 -3.26 -31.89
N ILE A 80 -4.91 -4.34 -32.16
CA ILE A 80 -5.30 -5.37 -33.15
C ILE A 80 -6.62 -6.04 -32.72
N TRP A 81 -6.76 -6.36 -31.44
CA TRP A 81 -7.97 -6.91 -30.85
C TRP A 81 -9.15 -5.92 -30.90
N SER A 82 -8.90 -4.63 -30.71
CA SER A 82 -9.93 -3.59 -30.82
C SER A 82 -10.50 -3.52 -32.24
N LEU A 83 -9.63 -3.61 -33.25
CA LEU A 83 -10.08 -3.68 -34.65
C LEU A 83 -10.80 -5.01 -34.95
N TYR A 84 -10.34 -6.13 -34.39
CA TYR A 84 -11.05 -7.41 -34.44
C TYR A 84 -12.49 -7.30 -33.92
N GLN A 85 -12.67 -6.66 -32.76
CA GLN A 85 -13.99 -6.46 -32.16
C GLN A 85 -14.89 -5.58 -33.04
N ALA A 86 -14.33 -4.55 -33.68
CA ALA A 86 -15.06 -3.72 -34.63
C ALA A 86 -15.52 -4.51 -35.87
N TYR A 87 -14.65 -5.36 -36.45
CA TYR A 87 -15.02 -6.22 -37.59
C TYR A 87 -16.05 -7.29 -37.24
N ARG A 88 -16.12 -7.76 -35.99
CA ARG A 88 -17.13 -8.75 -35.57
C ARG A 88 -18.56 -8.29 -35.67
N ARG A 89 -18.80 -6.98 -35.85
CA ARG A 89 -20.12 -6.41 -36.10
C ARG A 89 -20.58 -6.57 -37.54
N ILE A 90 -19.67 -6.94 -38.44
CA ILE A 90 -19.90 -7.08 -39.87
C ILE A 90 -20.12 -8.57 -40.19
N ASP A 91 -21.14 -8.86 -41.01
CA ASP A 91 -21.50 -10.23 -41.38
C ASP A 91 -20.48 -10.86 -42.35
N ASP A 92 -20.00 -10.12 -43.36
CA ASP A 92 -18.94 -10.56 -44.28
C ASP A 92 -17.71 -9.64 -44.18
N ASP A 93 -16.79 -10.01 -43.30
CA ASP A 93 -15.51 -9.35 -43.07
C ASP A 93 -14.38 -9.91 -43.95
N ARG A 94 -14.70 -10.86 -44.85
CA ARG A 94 -13.74 -11.59 -45.70
C ARG A 94 -12.61 -12.26 -44.90
N GLY A 95 -12.86 -12.69 -43.66
CA GLY A 95 -11.90 -13.38 -42.79
C GLY A 95 -10.91 -12.46 -42.06
N LYS A 96 -11.05 -11.14 -42.15
CA LYS A 96 -10.16 -10.16 -41.51
C LYS A 96 -10.19 -10.24 -39.98
N SER A 97 -11.37 -10.41 -39.37
CA SER A 97 -11.50 -10.59 -37.92
C SER A 97 -10.77 -11.83 -37.46
N TYR A 98 -10.89 -12.95 -38.17
CA TYR A 98 -10.19 -14.17 -37.82
C TYR A 98 -8.67 -13.95 -37.81
N GLU A 99 -8.13 -13.29 -38.84
CA GLU A 99 -6.70 -12.96 -38.90
C GLU A 99 -6.25 -12.08 -37.72
N LEU A 100 -6.95 -10.97 -37.49
CA LEU A 100 -6.65 -10.03 -36.41
C LEU A 100 -6.72 -10.73 -35.04
N GLY A 101 -7.77 -11.53 -34.81
CA GLY A 101 -7.94 -12.31 -33.59
C GLY A 101 -6.78 -13.28 -33.36
N GLN A 102 -6.35 -14.02 -34.39
CA GLN A 102 -5.21 -14.93 -34.29
C GLN A 102 -3.88 -14.21 -34.05
N SER A 103 -3.69 -13.02 -34.65
CA SER A 103 -2.51 -12.20 -34.37
C SER A 103 -2.44 -11.74 -32.91
N ALA A 104 -3.57 -11.28 -32.35
CA ALA A 104 -3.64 -10.90 -30.93
C ALA A 104 -3.39 -12.11 -30.00
N VAL A 105 -4.02 -13.25 -30.29
CA VAL A 105 -3.79 -14.52 -29.56
C VAL A 105 -2.31 -14.91 -29.60
N LYS A 106 -1.67 -14.85 -30.78
CA LYS A 106 -0.26 -15.20 -30.95
C LYS A 106 0.64 -14.33 -30.07
N CYS A 107 0.42 -13.02 -30.04
CA CYS A 107 1.17 -12.10 -29.18
C CYS A 107 1.03 -12.45 -27.69
N MET A 108 -0.22 -12.61 -27.21
CA MET A 108 -0.48 -12.90 -25.80
C MET A 108 0.06 -14.26 -25.36
N ARG A 109 0.05 -15.25 -26.27
CA ARG A 109 0.68 -16.55 -26.06
C ARG A 109 2.19 -16.48 -26.08
N GLY A 110 2.78 -15.67 -26.96
CA GLY A 110 4.22 -15.41 -26.98
C GLY A 110 4.76 -14.89 -25.66
N ILE A 111 4.06 -13.93 -25.06
CA ILE A 111 4.40 -13.40 -23.73
C ILE A 111 4.34 -14.52 -22.69
N LEU A 112 3.25 -15.32 -22.69
CA LEU A 112 3.07 -16.44 -21.77
C LEU A 112 4.20 -17.47 -21.89
N GLU A 113 4.55 -17.86 -23.11
CA GLU A 113 5.63 -18.83 -23.36
C GLU A 113 6.99 -18.30 -22.90
N CYS A 114 7.26 -17.01 -23.07
CA CYS A 114 8.48 -16.38 -22.54
C CYS A 114 8.53 -16.42 -21.01
N TRP A 115 7.42 -16.15 -20.33
CA TRP A 115 7.36 -16.21 -18.86
C TRP A 115 7.31 -17.63 -18.29
N ILE A 116 6.70 -18.60 -18.99
CA ILE A 116 6.74 -20.01 -18.57
C ILE A 116 8.18 -20.53 -18.52
N LYS A 117 9.04 -20.09 -19.45
CA LYS A 117 10.50 -20.38 -19.40
C LYS A 117 11.19 -19.76 -18.18
N GLN A 118 10.53 -18.85 -17.44
CA GLN A 118 11.01 -18.23 -16.21
C GLN A 118 10.25 -18.71 -14.96
N ALA A 119 9.60 -19.87 -15.00
CA ALA A 119 8.84 -20.42 -13.87
C ALA A 119 9.66 -20.50 -12.56
N ASP A 120 10.96 -20.83 -12.63
CA ASP A 120 11.83 -20.86 -11.45
C ASP A 120 11.99 -19.47 -10.81
N LYS A 121 12.07 -18.40 -11.62
CA LYS A 121 12.10 -17.02 -11.11
C LYS A 121 10.80 -16.68 -10.40
N LEU A 122 9.66 -17.03 -11.00
CA LEU A 122 8.34 -16.84 -10.42
C LEU A 122 8.21 -17.55 -9.05
N GLU A 123 8.68 -18.80 -8.95
CA GLU A 123 8.68 -19.57 -7.70
C GLU A 123 9.50 -18.87 -6.59
N GLN A 124 10.71 -18.38 -6.92
CA GLN A 124 11.56 -17.66 -5.96
C GLN A 124 10.98 -16.28 -5.59
N PHE A 125 10.34 -15.59 -6.54
CA PHE A 125 9.74 -14.29 -6.31
C PHE A 125 8.60 -14.35 -5.30
N LYS A 126 7.77 -15.41 -5.32
CA LYS A 126 6.69 -15.61 -4.34
C LYS A 126 7.20 -15.55 -2.89
N LYS A 127 8.44 -15.95 -2.64
CA LYS A 127 9.08 -15.95 -1.31
C LYS A 127 9.78 -14.62 -1.01
N THR A 128 10.54 -14.09 -1.97
CA THR A 128 11.49 -13.00 -1.76
C THR A 128 10.99 -11.61 -2.14
N GLN A 129 10.12 -11.49 -3.16
CA GLN A 129 9.64 -10.22 -3.71
C GLN A 129 10.77 -9.24 -4.11
N CYS A 130 11.92 -9.73 -4.59
CA CYS A 130 13.05 -8.88 -4.98
C CYS A 130 13.30 -8.84 -6.50
N ASN A 131 14.04 -7.82 -6.94
CA ASN A 131 14.37 -7.55 -8.34
C ASN A 131 15.07 -8.73 -9.03
N LYS A 132 15.96 -9.44 -8.35
CA LYS A 132 16.72 -10.58 -8.88
C LYS A 132 15.83 -11.71 -9.42
N PHE A 133 14.63 -11.88 -8.86
CA PHE A 133 13.70 -12.93 -9.26
C PHE A 133 12.49 -12.38 -10.01
N ALA A 134 12.55 -11.14 -10.47
CA ALA A 134 11.47 -10.56 -11.25
C ALA A 134 11.30 -11.23 -12.62
N LEU A 135 10.07 -11.27 -13.12
CA LEU A 135 9.82 -11.68 -14.50
C LEU A 135 10.34 -10.61 -15.45
N HIS A 136 10.97 -11.05 -16.54
CA HIS A 136 11.54 -10.10 -17.49
C HIS A 136 10.44 -9.43 -18.31
N CYS A 137 10.66 -8.16 -18.64
CA CYS A 137 9.78 -7.35 -19.48
C CYS A 137 10.35 -7.10 -20.89
N LYS A 138 11.59 -7.56 -21.15
CA LYS A 138 12.26 -7.51 -22.45
C LYS A 138 12.76 -8.91 -22.81
N PHE A 139 12.47 -9.33 -24.04
CA PHE A 139 12.83 -10.67 -24.54
C PHE A 139 13.41 -10.57 -25.94
N HIS A 140 14.14 -11.59 -26.37
CA HIS A 140 14.55 -11.67 -27.75
C HIS A 140 13.32 -11.87 -28.66
N LEU A 141 13.12 -10.97 -29.63
CA LEU A 141 11.97 -10.89 -30.53
C LEU A 141 11.67 -12.20 -31.27
N ILE A 142 12.70 -12.91 -31.72
CA ILE A 142 12.57 -14.15 -32.49
C ILE A 142 12.66 -15.39 -31.59
N LYS A 143 13.61 -15.43 -30.65
CA LYS A 143 13.88 -16.64 -29.83
C LYS A 143 12.99 -16.75 -28.59
N GLY A 144 12.42 -15.63 -28.12
CA GLY A 144 11.67 -15.57 -26.87
C GLY A 144 12.50 -16.01 -25.66
N CYS A 145 13.81 -15.77 -25.70
CA CYS A 145 14.74 -16.03 -24.59
C CYS A 145 15.08 -14.70 -23.89
N GLN A 146 15.68 -14.81 -22.70
CA GLN A 146 16.21 -13.65 -21.99
C GLN A 146 17.28 -12.97 -22.85
N VAL A 147 17.24 -11.64 -22.89
CA VAL A 147 18.16 -10.82 -23.69
C VAL A 147 18.96 -9.82 -22.85
N LEU A 148 18.33 -9.29 -21.79
CA LEU A 148 18.98 -8.45 -20.78
C LEU A 148 18.93 -9.18 -19.43
N THR A 149 19.98 -9.03 -18.64
CA THR A 149 20.07 -9.54 -17.26
C THR A 149 19.37 -8.60 -16.27
N ASP A 150 19.12 -9.08 -15.05
CA ASP A 150 18.54 -8.28 -13.96
C ASP A 150 19.45 -7.08 -13.56
N GLU A 151 20.75 -7.18 -13.84
CA GLU A 151 21.73 -6.11 -13.59
C GLU A 151 21.76 -5.09 -14.72
N GLU A 152 21.48 -5.47 -15.97
CA GLU A 152 21.46 -4.58 -17.14
C GLU A 152 20.14 -3.84 -17.31
N TYR A 153 19.05 -4.38 -16.76
CA TYR A 153 17.73 -3.81 -16.95
C TYR A 153 16.78 -3.98 -15.76
N ASN A 154 15.94 -2.97 -15.54
CA ASN A 154 14.98 -2.89 -14.45
C ASN A 154 13.72 -3.72 -14.74
N HIS A 155 13.83 -5.05 -14.62
CA HIS A 155 12.75 -5.99 -14.96
C HIS A 155 11.58 -6.03 -13.97
N LEU A 156 11.77 -5.62 -12.71
CA LEU A 156 10.71 -5.62 -11.71
C LEU A 156 9.69 -4.51 -12.01
N GLN A 157 8.64 -4.86 -12.76
CA GLN A 157 7.53 -4.01 -13.17
C GLN A 157 6.21 -4.74 -12.95
N ILE A 158 5.56 -4.46 -11.82
CA ILE A 158 4.34 -5.17 -11.41
C ILE A 158 3.17 -4.75 -12.29
N ASP A 159 3.17 -3.50 -12.75
CA ASP A 159 2.16 -2.95 -13.65
C ASP A 159 2.10 -3.71 -14.98
N VAL A 160 3.22 -4.15 -15.56
CA VAL A 160 3.25 -4.91 -16.83
C VAL A 160 2.59 -6.28 -16.68
N VAL A 161 2.92 -7.03 -15.62
CA VAL A 161 2.30 -8.34 -15.35
C VAL A 161 0.80 -8.18 -15.09
N SER A 162 0.43 -7.10 -14.38
CA SER A 162 -0.97 -6.77 -14.11
C SER A 162 -1.74 -6.37 -15.38
N LEU A 163 -1.11 -5.61 -16.27
CA LEU A 163 -1.65 -5.21 -17.57
C LEU A 163 -1.91 -6.44 -18.45
N TYR A 164 -0.98 -7.40 -18.46
CA TYR A 164 -1.16 -8.67 -19.17
C TYR A 164 -2.39 -9.42 -18.66
N ILE A 165 -2.54 -9.57 -17.33
CA ILE A 165 -3.70 -10.25 -16.74
C ILE A 165 -5.02 -9.54 -17.10
N LEU A 166 -5.03 -8.20 -17.08
CA LEU A 166 -6.22 -7.42 -17.46
C LEU A 166 -6.66 -7.69 -18.90
N PHE A 167 -5.75 -7.56 -19.86
CA PHE A 167 -6.07 -7.81 -21.27
C PHE A 167 -6.31 -9.28 -21.57
N LEU A 168 -5.65 -10.21 -20.87
CA LEU A 168 -5.94 -11.65 -20.96
C LEU A 168 -7.42 -11.91 -20.63
N VAL A 169 -7.91 -11.36 -19.52
CA VAL A 169 -9.31 -11.53 -19.10
C VAL A 169 -10.26 -10.86 -20.10
N GLN A 170 -9.98 -9.64 -20.55
CA GLN A 170 -10.82 -8.95 -21.54
C GLN A 170 -10.90 -9.70 -22.87
N MET A 171 -9.78 -10.19 -23.40
CA MET A 171 -9.73 -10.94 -24.65
C MET A 171 -10.43 -12.29 -24.53
N ILE A 172 -10.25 -13.03 -23.42
CA ILE A 172 -10.99 -14.29 -23.16
C ILE A 172 -12.49 -14.02 -23.03
N ALA A 173 -12.89 -12.95 -22.33
CA ALA A 173 -14.28 -12.56 -22.18
C ALA A 173 -14.92 -12.16 -23.52
N SER A 174 -14.14 -11.66 -24.49
CA SER A 174 -14.61 -11.41 -25.85
C SER A 174 -14.78 -12.69 -26.68
N GLY A 175 -14.25 -13.83 -26.24
CA GLY A 175 -14.35 -15.13 -26.92
C GLY A 175 -13.05 -15.64 -27.55
N LEU A 176 -11.94 -14.92 -27.42
CA LEU A 176 -10.64 -15.42 -27.87
C LEU A 176 -10.12 -16.53 -26.93
N GLN A 177 -9.52 -17.56 -27.53
CA GLN A 177 -8.91 -18.65 -26.78
C GLN A 177 -7.39 -18.41 -26.70
N ILE A 178 -6.89 -18.06 -25.52
CA ILE A 178 -5.47 -17.76 -25.30
C ILE A 178 -4.78 -18.87 -24.48
N ILE A 179 -5.47 -19.40 -23.46
CA ILE A 179 -4.97 -20.46 -22.59
C ILE A 179 -5.51 -21.81 -23.09
N TYR A 180 -4.64 -22.81 -23.23
CA TYR A 180 -4.93 -24.10 -23.87
C TYR A 180 -4.76 -25.29 -22.93
N THR A 181 -3.90 -25.19 -21.91
CA THR A 181 -3.59 -26.33 -21.02
C THR A 181 -3.77 -26.00 -19.55
N GLN A 182 -3.94 -27.04 -18.74
CA GLN A 182 -4.00 -26.89 -17.28
C GLN A 182 -2.66 -26.44 -16.68
N ASP A 183 -1.55 -26.74 -17.34
CA ASP A 183 -0.23 -26.27 -16.92
C ASP A 183 -0.13 -24.73 -17.04
N GLU A 184 -0.67 -24.17 -18.13
CA GLU A 184 -0.80 -22.72 -18.31
C GLU A 184 -1.77 -22.09 -17.31
N VAL A 185 -2.90 -22.75 -16.98
CA VAL A 185 -3.82 -22.28 -15.92
C VAL A 185 -3.09 -22.15 -14.58
N ALA A 186 -2.33 -23.19 -14.19
CA ALA A 186 -1.54 -23.16 -12.96
C ALA A 186 -0.48 -22.04 -13.00
N PHE A 187 0.15 -21.80 -14.15
CA PHE A 187 1.09 -20.69 -14.32
C PHE A 187 0.41 -19.33 -14.09
N ILE A 188 -0.75 -19.07 -14.72
CA ILE A 188 -1.51 -17.83 -14.50
C ILE A 188 -1.93 -17.67 -13.03
N GLN A 189 -2.33 -18.75 -12.37
CA GLN A 189 -2.63 -18.73 -10.93
C GLN A 189 -1.41 -18.34 -10.10
N ASN A 190 -0.19 -18.69 -10.52
CA ASN A 190 1.04 -18.22 -9.85
C ASN A 190 1.39 -16.77 -10.20
N LEU A 191 1.02 -16.26 -11.38
CA LEU A 191 1.10 -14.82 -11.68
C LEU A 191 0.20 -13.98 -10.77
N VAL A 192 -0.95 -14.52 -10.34
CA VAL A 192 -1.77 -13.88 -9.30
C VAL A 192 -0.96 -13.70 -8.01
N TYR A 193 -0.22 -14.72 -7.58
CA TYR A 193 0.62 -14.64 -6.38
C TYR A 193 1.83 -13.71 -6.53
N TYR A 194 2.25 -13.42 -7.76
CA TYR A 194 3.27 -12.44 -8.10
C TYR A 194 2.75 -11.01 -7.86
N VAL A 195 1.53 -10.70 -8.31
CA VAL A 195 0.95 -9.35 -8.22
C VAL A 195 0.17 -9.09 -6.92
N GLU A 196 -0.27 -10.13 -6.18
CA GLU A 196 -1.14 -9.95 -5.01
C GLU A 196 -0.52 -9.11 -3.87
N ARG A 197 0.80 -9.02 -3.80
CA ARG A 197 1.53 -8.26 -2.77
C ARG A 197 2.06 -6.91 -3.26
N ALA A 198 1.57 -6.39 -4.40
CA ALA A 198 2.01 -5.11 -4.96
C ALA A 198 2.02 -3.97 -3.93
N TYR A 199 1.05 -3.94 -3.02
CA TYR A 199 0.93 -2.98 -1.91
C TYR A 199 2.16 -2.86 -0.98
N ARG A 200 3.09 -3.83 -1.05
CA ARG A 200 4.30 -3.88 -0.22
C ARG A 200 5.55 -4.27 -1.00
N THR A 201 5.50 -4.28 -2.33
CA THR A 201 6.64 -4.67 -3.18
C THR A 201 7.07 -3.45 -4.00
N PRO A 202 8.15 -2.77 -3.59
CA PRO A 202 8.72 -1.68 -4.38
C PRO A 202 9.16 -2.20 -5.76
N ASP A 203 8.83 -1.46 -6.81
CA ASP A 203 9.17 -1.80 -8.20
C ASP A 203 9.75 -0.59 -8.95
N TYR A 204 10.03 -0.73 -10.24
CA TYR A 204 10.59 0.34 -11.06
C TYR A 204 9.54 1.23 -11.73
N GLY A 205 8.25 0.95 -11.50
CA GLY A 205 7.11 1.67 -12.06
C GLY A 205 7.01 1.61 -13.58
N MET A 206 6.00 2.30 -14.14
CA MET A 206 5.72 2.33 -15.57
C MET A 206 6.89 2.83 -16.43
N TRP A 207 7.70 3.72 -15.88
CA TRP A 207 8.81 4.37 -16.57
C TRP A 207 10.16 3.68 -16.38
N GLU A 208 10.20 2.51 -15.73
CA GLU A 208 11.38 1.65 -15.64
C GLU A 208 12.55 2.27 -14.85
N ARG A 209 12.28 3.27 -13.99
CA ARG A 209 13.29 4.09 -13.29
C ARG A 209 13.33 3.93 -11.77
N GLY A 210 12.26 3.41 -11.15
CA GLY A 210 12.18 3.37 -9.69
C GLY A 210 12.01 4.77 -9.15
N SER A 211 12.93 5.25 -8.32
CA SER A 211 12.88 6.63 -7.83
C SER A 211 12.96 7.69 -8.94
N LYS A 212 12.48 8.90 -8.65
CA LYS A 212 12.65 10.09 -9.51
C LYS A 212 14.10 10.34 -9.90
N TYR A 213 15.04 9.99 -9.02
CA TYR A 213 16.46 10.19 -9.22
C TYR A 213 17.11 9.16 -10.14
N ASN A 214 16.39 8.12 -10.56
CA ASN A 214 16.92 7.05 -11.40
C ASN A 214 18.30 6.58 -10.92
N ASN A 215 18.35 6.11 -9.68
CA ASN A 215 19.57 5.69 -8.98
C ASN A 215 19.58 4.18 -8.69
N GLY A 216 18.73 3.41 -9.38
CA GLY A 216 18.57 1.97 -9.20
C GLY A 216 17.70 1.56 -8.01
N ASN A 217 17.13 2.50 -7.26
CA ASN A 217 16.27 2.18 -6.12
C ASN A 217 14.80 2.08 -6.55
N PRO A 218 14.12 0.95 -6.29
CA PRO A 218 12.69 0.80 -6.53
C PRO A 218 11.85 1.51 -5.46
N GLU A 219 10.60 1.84 -5.79
CA GLU A 219 9.65 2.51 -4.88
C GLU A 219 8.27 1.87 -4.93
N ILE A 220 7.42 2.16 -3.93
CA ILE A 220 6.00 1.81 -3.97
C ILE A 220 5.28 2.81 -4.88
N HIS A 221 4.85 2.34 -6.05
CA HIS A 221 4.15 3.12 -7.08
C HIS A 221 2.63 2.94 -7.00
N ALA A 222 1.89 4.03 -6.85
CA ALA A 222 0.42 4.01 -6.90
C ALA A 222 -0.07 3.46 -8.24
N SER A 223 0.58 3.80 -9.36
CA SER A 223 0.28 3.26 -10.69
C SER A 223 0.34 1.72 -10.74
N SER A 224 1.42 1.12 -10.21
CA SER A 224 1.60 -0.34 -10.15
C SER A 224 0.59 -1.03 -9.23
N ILE A 225 0.35 -0.48 -8.04
CA ILE A 225 -0.64 -1.04 -7.10
C ILE A 225 -2.05 -0.96 -7.68
N GLY A 226 -2.42 0.15 -8.30
CA GLY A 226 -3.73 0.32 -8.92
C GLY A 226 -3.94 -0.64 -10.10
N MET A 227 -2.91 -0.88 -10.91
CA MET A 227 -2.94 -1.88 -11.97
C MET A 227 -3.09 -3.31 -11.40
N ALA A 228 -2.32 -3.66 -10.37
CA ALA A 228 -2.40 -4.96 -9.70
C ALA A 228 -3.78 -5.19 -9.05
N LYS A 229 -4.28 -4.22 -8.28
CA LYS A 229 -5.64 -4.23 -7.73
C LYS A 229 -6.66 -4.51 -8.82
N SER A 230 -6.49 -3.87 -9.98
CA SER A 230 -7.39 -4.02 -11.11
C SER A 230 -7.33 -5.41 -11.72
N ALA A 231 -6.13 -5.93 -11.96
CA ALA A 231 -5.90 -7.28 -12.46
C ALA A 231 -6.51 -8.35 -11.55
N LEU A 232 -6.24 -8.27 -10.24
CA LEU A 232 -6.77 -9.18 -9.21
C LEU A 232 -8.31 -9.20 -9.21
N GLU A 233 -8.93 -8.03 -9.30
CA GLU A 233 -10.38 -7.93 -9.33
C GLU A 233 -11.00 -8.41 -10.65
N ALA A 234 -10.27 -8.32 -11.77
CA ALA A 234 -10.73 -8.81 -13.07
C ALA A 234 -10.60 -10.34 -13.20
N VAL A 235 -9.51 -10.91 -12.70
CA VAL A 235 -9.20 -12.35 -12.87
C VAL A 235 -9.90 -13.25 -11.86
N ASN A 236 -10.32 -12.72 -10.70
CA ASN A 236 -11.03 -13.51 -9.69
C ASN A 236 -12.34 -14.11 -10.23
N GLY A 237 -12.45 -15.43 -10.19
CA GLY A 237 -13.60 -16.16 -10.74
C GLY A 237 -13.61 -16.26 -12.27
N CYS A 238 -12.56 -15.78 -12.95
CA CYS A 238 -12.43 -15.90 -14.40
C CYS A 238 -12.09 -17.34 -14.79
N ASN A 239 -12.83 -17.90 -15.74
CA ASN A 239 -12.50 -19.18 -16.35
C ASN A 239 -11.57 -18.96 -17.56
N LEU A 240 -10.33 -19.44 -17.48
CA LEU A 240 -9.31 -19.18 -18.51
C LEU A 240 -9.56 -19.91 -19.84
N PHE A 241 -10.42 -20.93 -19.87
CA PHE A 241 -10.87 -21.56 -21.11
C PHE A 241 -12.14 -20.91 -21.69
N GLY A 242 -12.55 -19.77 -21.14
CA GLY A 242 -13.77 -19.07 -21.53
C GLY A 242 -15.02 -19.87 -21.21
N GLU A 243 -16.02 -19.83 -22.10
CA GLU A 243 -17.31 -20.51 -21.90
C GLU A 243 -17.22 -22.04 -21.95
N LYS A 244 -16.15 -22.58 -22.53
CA LYS A 244 -15.91 -24.03 -22.64
C LYS A 244 -15.20 -24.61 -21.41
N GLY A 245 -14.83 -23.78 -20.44
CA GLY A 245 -14.05 -24.19 -19.28
C GLY A 245 -14.86 -24.86 -18.18
N ALA A 246 -14.15 -25.59 -17.32
CA ALA A 246 -14.71 -26.27 -16.16
C ALA A 246 -14.26 -25.58 -14.84
N SER A 247 -14.68 -26.11 -13.69
CA SER A 247 -14.40 -25.49 -12.38
C SER A 247 -12.91 -25.45 -12.02
N TRP A 248 -12.09 -26.35 -12.58
CA TRP A 248 -10.66 -26.41 -12.34
C TRP A 248 -9.83 -25.42 -13.17
N SER A 249 -10.43 -24.75 -14.16
CA SER A 249 -9.77 -23.69 -14.95
C SER A 249 -10.13 -22.28 -14.48
N VAL A 250 -10.73 -22.18 -13.29
CA VAL A 250 -11.11 -20.93 -12.62
C VAL A 250 -9.95 -20.43 -11.77
N ILE A 251 -9.66 -19.13 -11.87
CA ILE A 251 -8.64 -18.46 -11.07
C ILE A 251 -9.25 -17.88 -9.79
N TYR A 252 -8.55 -18.05 -8.67
CA TYR A 252 -8.96 -17.53 -7.37
C TYR A 252 -7.98 -16.48 -6.87
N VAL A 253 -8.53 -15.47 -6.19
CA VAL A 253 -7.78 -14.36 -5.60
C VAL A 253 -8.07 -14.27 -4.10
N ASP A 254 -7.02 -13.99 -3.33
CA ASP A 254 -7.15 -13.63 -1.92
C ASP A 254 -7.79 -12.23 -1.79
N ILE A 255 -9.01 -12.20 -1.26
CA ILE A 255 -9.81 -10.97 -1.13
C ILE A 255 -9.20 -10.02 -0.10
N ASP A 256 -8.53 -10.53 0.93
CA ASP A 256 -7.82 -9.69 1.90
C ASP A 256 -6.61 -9.02 1.23
N ALA A 257 -5.89 -9.74 0.36
CA ALA A 257 -4.80 -9.15 -0.43
C ALA A 257 -5.31 -8.08 -1.41
N HIS A 258 -6.41 -8.33 -2.12
CA HIS A 258 -7.06 -7.32 -2.96
C HIS A 258 -7.45 -6.07 -2.16
N ASN A 259 -8.06 -6.25 -0.99
CA ASN A 259 -8.46 -5.12 -0.13
C ASN A 259 -7.25 -4.31 0.36
N ARG A 260 -6.12 -4.95 0.70
CA ARG A 260 -4.88 -4.24 1.05
C ARG A 260 -4.35 -3.40 -0.10
N ASN A 261 -4.29 -3.95 -1.32
CA ASN A 261 -3.90 -3.18 -2.52
C ASN A 261 -4.82 -1.98 -2.74
N ARG A 262 -6.13 -2.18 -2.59
CA ARG A 262 -7.11 -1.11 -2.72
C ARG A 262 -6.89 0.00 -1.68
N SER A 263 -6.87 -0.34 -0.39
CA SER A 263 -6.73 0.66 0.68
C SER A 263 -5.44 1.45 0.54
N ILE A 264 -4.35 0.77 0.17
CA ILE A 264 -3.05 1.39 -0.01
C ILE A 264 -3.03 2.31 -1.24
N PHE A 265 -3.60 1.86 -2.37
CA PHE A 265 -3.76 2.69 -3.57
C PHE A 265 -4.59 3.95 -3.29
N GLU A 266 -5.77 3.81 -2.66
CA GLU A 266 -6.65 4.94 -2.33
C GLU A 266 -5.99 5.92 -1.34
N THR A 267 -5.10 5.43 -0.46
CA THR A 267 -4.32 6.26 0.49
C THR A 267 -3.19 7.04 -0.19
N LEU A 268 -2.56 6.46 -1.23
CA LEU A 268 -1.48 7.13 -1.95
C LEU A 268 -1.99 8.29 -2.82
N LEU A 269 -3.16 8.14 -3.45
CA LEU A 269 -3.68 9.16 -4.36
C LEU A 269 -3.90 10.52 -3.67
N PRO A 270 -3.59 11.66 -4.33
CA PRO A 270 -3.19 11.79 -5.73
C PRO A 270 -1.66 11.70 -5.97
N ARG A 271 -0.88 11.26 -4.99
CA ARG A 271 0.58 11.10 -5.10
C ARG A 271 0.94 9.76 -5.74
N GLU A 272 2.02 9.73 -6.53
CA GLU A 272 2.50 8.50 -7.17
C GLU A 272 3.41 7.67 -6.25
N SER A 273 4.47 8.27 -5.70
CA SER A 273 5.46 7.56 -4.86
C SER A 273 6.12 8.51 -3.85
N SER A 274 7.12 8.03 -3.10
CA SER A 274 7.88 8.83 -2.12
C SER A 274 8.59 10.03 -2.76
N SER A 275 9.23 9.81 -3.91
CA SER A 275 9.97 10.87 -4.64
C SER A 275 9.15 11.53 -5.76
N LYS A 276 8.05 10.90 -6.23
CA LYS A 276 7.17 11.46 -7.26
C LYS A 276 5.86 11.98 -6.67
N GLY A 277 5.79 13.31 -6.53
CA GLY A 277 4.58 13.99 -6.04
C GLY A 277 3.36 13.86 -6.96
N VAL A 278 3.57 13.79 -8.29
CA VAL A 278 2.55 13.58 -9.34
C VAL A 278 3.22 12.89 -10.53
N ASP A 279 2.50 12.00 -11.20
CA ASP A 279 2.97 11.24 -12.36
C ASP A 279 1.83 11.01 -13.37
N ALA A 280 2.13 11.07 -14.67
CA ALA A 280 1.18 10.82 -15.75
C ALA A 280 0.76 9.34 -15.86
N ALA A 281 1.55 8.40 -15.34
CA ALA A 281 1.22 6.98 -15.27
C ALA A 281 -0.05 6.70 -14.45
N LEU A 282 -0.48 7.64 -13.61
CA LEU A 282 -1.75 7.55 -12.89
C LEU A 282 -2.99 7.63 -13.80
N ILE A 283 -2.91 8.25 -14.99
CA ILE A 283 -4.05 8.34 -15.92
C ILE A 283 -4.53 6.95 -16.37
N PRO A 284 -3.69 6.07 -16.94
CA PRO A 284 -4.11 4.72 -17.31
C PRO A 284 -4.44 3.82 -16.09
N THR A 285 -4.10 4.26 -14.88
CA THR A 285 -4.46 3.57 -13.64
C THR A 285 -5.85 3.96 -13.14
N ILE A 286 -6.21 5.26 -13.12
CA ILE A 286 -7.54 5.73 -12.68
C ILE A 286 -8.59 5.63 -13.79
N SER A 287 -8.16 5.56 -15.05
CA SER A 287 -8.99 5.42 -16.25
C SER A 287 -8.64 4.14 -17.02
N PHE A 288 -8.96 4.09 -18.33
CA PHE A 288 -8.64 2.95 -19.19
C PHE A 288 -7.12 2.69 -19.24
N PRO A 289 -6.66 1.44 -19.06
CA PRO A 289 -7.46 0.21 -18.99
C PRO A 289 -7.83 -0.26 -17.58
N ALA A 290 -7.23 0.29 -16.52
CA ALA A 290 -7.32 -0.33 -15.19
C ALA A 290 -8.62 -0.01 -14.44
N PHE A 291 -9.06 1.26 -14.48
CA PHE A 291 -10.16 1.77 -13.67
C PHE A 291 -10.02 1.38 -12.19
N ALA A 292 -8.86 1.67 -11.60
CA ALA A 292 -8.48 1.18 -10.29
C ALA A 292 -9.32 1.79 -9.15
N THR A 293 -9.75 3.05 -9.30
CA THR A 293 -10.69 3.73 -8.40
C THR A 293 -12.00 4.03 -9.11
N HIS A 294 -13.09 3.90 -8.37
CA HIS A 294 -14.43 4.33 -8.77
C HIS A 294 -14.97 5.43 -7.85
N GLU A 295 -14.11 5.98 -6.99
CA GLU A 295 -14.44 7.11 -6.13
C GLU A 295 -14.20 8.42 -6.89
N ASP A 296 -15.29 9.16 -7.14
CA ASP A 296 -15.28 10.33 -8.02
C ASP A 296 -14.40 11.47 -7.51
N THR A 297 -14.35 11.66 -6.18
CA THR A 297 -13.50 12.66 -5.52
C THR A 297 -12.02 12.37 -5.74
N LEU A 298 -11.58 11.12 -5.53
CA LEU A 298 -10.19 10.69 -5.75
C LEU A 298 -9.81 10.77 -7.23
N TYR A 299 -10.69 10.30 -8.12
CA TYR A 299 -10.49 10.39 -9.57
C TYR A 299 -10.30 11.85 -10.00
N THR A 300 -11.24 12.73 -9.67
CA THR A 300 -11.23 14.14 -10.08
C THR A 300 -10.02 14.89 -9.51
N LYS A 301 -9.72 14.69 -8.21
CA LYS A 301 -8.55 15.31 -7.57
C LYS A 301 -7.24 14.85 -8.21
N THR A 302 -7.12 13.57 -8.56
CA THR A 302 -5.92 13.01 -9.17
C THR A 302 -5.73 13.55 -10.58
N LYS A 303 -6.77 13.48 -11.41
CA LYS A 303 -6.77 14.00 -12.79
C LYS A 303 -6.45 15.49 -12.84
N ALA A 304 -7.11 16.31 -12.04
CA ALA A 304 -6.86 17.75 -11.96
C ALA A 304 -5.42 18.07 -11.52
N ASN A 305 -4.84 17.26 -10.62
CA ASN A 305 -3.46 17.45 -10.18
C ASN A 305 -2.45 17.12 -11.29
N ILE A 306 -2.73 16.11 -12.11
CA ILE A 306 -1.93 15.75 -13.29
C ILE A 306 -2.02 16.85 -14.35
N GLU A 307 -3.24 17.26 -14.72
CA GLU A 307 -3.47 18.34 -15.70
C GLU A 307 -2.78 19.63 -15.28
N ARG A 308 -2.95 20.06 -14.03
CA ARG A 308 -2.38 21.33 -13.54
C ARG A 308 -0.86 21.36 -13.54
N ARG A 309 -0.19 20.21 -13.29
CA ARG A 309 1.26 20.17 -13.06
C ARG A 309 2.06 19.60 -14.23
N LEU A 310 1.46 18.76 -15.06
CA LEU A 310 2.17 18.00 -16.08
C LEU A 310 1.71 18.30 -17.51
N LYS A 311 0.54 18.92 -17.71
CA LYS A 311 0.08 19.29 -19.06
C LYS A 311 0.98 20.37 -19.65
N GLY A 312 1.50 20.10 -20.85
CA GLY A 312 2.21 21.04 -21.70
C GLY A 312 1.45 21.32 -23.00
N SER A 313 2.12 21.97 -23.94
CA SER A 313 1.55 22.39 -25.23
C SER A 313 1.55 21.28 -26.29
N HIS A 314 2.45 20.31 -26.19
CA HIS A 314 2.65 19.19 -27.12
C HIS A 314 2.40 17.81 -26.47
N GLY A 315 1.99 17.78 -25.21
CA GLY A 315 1.71 16.54 -24.50
C GLY A 315 1.65 16.75 -22.99
N PHE A 316 1.97 15.70 -22.25
CA PHE A 316 2.21 15.80 -20.81
C PHE A 316 3.63 15.38 -20.47
N LYS A 317 4.24 16.04 -19.48
CA LYS A 317 5.46 15.56 -18.82
C LYS A 317 5.14 14.24 -18.10
N ARG A 318 6.08 13.30 -18.04
CA ARG A 318 5.86 12.04 -17.28
C ARG A 318 5.75 12.33 -15.78
N PHE A 319 6.72 13.07 -15.24
CA PHE A 319 6.73 13.66 -13.91
C PHE A 319 7.70 14.86 -13.90
N GLY A 320 7.67 15.69 -12.85
CA GLY A 320 8.53 16.89 -12.78
C GLY A 320 10.00 16.55 -12.51
N ARG A 321 10.91 17.28 -13.14
CA ARG A 321 12.37 17.06 -13.21
C ARG A 321 12.77 15.70 -13.79
N ASP A 322 12.03 15.25 -14.79
CA ASP A 322 12.34 14.05 -15.55
C ASP A 322 13.31 14.37 -16.69
N GLY A 323 14.51 13.79 -16.63
CA GLY A 323 15.55 14.01 -17.64
C GLY A 323 15.44 13.14 -18.88
N TYR A 324 14.56 12.13 -18.88
CA TYR A 324 14.58 11.15 -19.96
C TYR A 324 14.35 11.77 -21.34
N LYS A 325 15.29 11.50 -22.24
CA LYS A 325 15.30 12.00 -23.62
C LYS A 325 15.44 13.52 -23.76
N THR A 326 15.72 14.24 -22.67
CA THR A 326 16.12 15.66 -22.77
C THR A 326 17.52 15.76 -23.41
N MET A 327 17.84 16.91 -24.01
CA MET A 327 19.16 17.12 -24.62
C MET A 327 20.32 17.06 -23.62
N LEU A 328 20.05 17.41 -22.35
CA LEU A 328 21.04 17.38 -21.28
C LEU A 328 21.24 15.99 -20.66
N GLU A 329 20.41 14.99 -20.99
CA GLU A 329 20.57 13.64 -20.43
C GLU A 329 21.81 12.95 -21.03
N ASP A 330 22.73 12.54 -20.17
CA ASP A 330 23.86 11.72 -20.56
C ASP A 330 23.43 10.29 -20.89
N LYS A 331 23.30 10.01 -22.19
CA LYS A 331 22.88 8.72 -22.74
C LYS A 331 23.90 7.59 -22.49
N SER A 332 25.13 7.91 -22.09
CA SER A 332 26.16 6.89 -21.80
C SER A 332 25.99 6.26 -20.41
N ARG A 333 25.24 6.91 -19.51
CA ARG A 333 25.02 6.44 -18.14
C ARG A 333 23.59 5.99 -17.95
N ARG A 334 23.44 4.87 -17.24
CA ARG A 334 22.11 4.38 -16.84
C ARG A 334 21.51 5.18 -15.69
N TYR A 335 22.31 5.66 -14.75
CA TYR A 335 21.85 6.33 -13.53
C TYR A 335 22.32 7.77 -13.46
N TYR A 336 21.47 8.62 -12.89
CA TYR A 336 21.79 10.02 -12.69
C TYR A 336 22.78 10.23 -11.54
N ILE A 337 23.58 11.28 -11.64
CA ILE A 337 24.42 11.78 -10.57
C ILE A 337 23.54 12.54 -9.58
N LEU A 338 23.96 12.58 -8.32
CA LEU A 338 23.26 13.31 -7.27
C LEU A 338 23.11 14.80 -7.67
N GLY A 339 21.87 15.30 -7.66
CA GLY A 339 21.54 16.69 -8.02
C GLY A 339 21.25 16.93 -9.51
N GLU A 340 21.64 16.01 -10.40
CA GLU A 340 21.48 16.14 -11.87
C GLU A 340 20.01 16.40 -12.27
N THR A 341 19.04 15.87 -11.52
CA THR A 341 17.61 16.10 -11.82
C THR A 341 17.21 17.58 -11.84
N LYS A 342 17.92 18.46 -11.12
CA LYS A 342 17.64 19.90 -11.16
C LYS A 342 17.85 20.48 -12.54
N GLU A 343 18.83 19.96 -13.29
CA GLU A 343 19.14 20.42 -14.64
C GLU A 343 18.00 20.17 -15.62
N PHE A 344 17.13 19.20 -15.33
CA PHE A 344 15.98 18.87 -16.16
C PHE A 344 14.73 19.68 -15.80
N GLU A 345 14.77 20.51 -14.76
CA GLU A 345 13.63 21.34 -14.36
C GLU A 345 13.21 22.28 -15.49
N ASN A 346 11.90 22.29 -15.79
CA ASN A 346 11.24 23.08 -16.84
C ASN A 346 11.54 22.65 -18.29
N ILE A 347 12.58 21.87 -18.56
CA ILE A 347 12.92 21.40 -19.91
C ILE A 347 12.46 19.95 -20.19
N GLU A 348 11.68 19.35 -19.29
CA GLU A 348 11.25 17.96 -19.40
C GLU A 348 10.51 17.69 -20.73
N CYS A 349 10.68 16.50 -21.31
CA CYS A 349 10.00 16.12 -22.55
C CYS A 349 8.49 15.97 -22.34
N GLU A 350 7.72 16.32 -23.38
CA GLU A 350 6.26 16.19 -23.40
C GLU A 350 5.82 15.01 -24.27
N TRP A 351 4.87 14.23 -23.78
CA TRP A 351 4.47 12.95 -24.36
C TRP A 351 3.02 13.02 -24.89
N PRO A 352 2.81 13.02 -26.22
CA PRO A 352 1.48 13.08 -26.84
C PRO A 352 0.59 11.88 -26.49
N MET A 353 1.20 10.76 -26.12
CA MET A 353 0.52 9.54 -25.67
C MET A 353 -0.53 9.82 -24.58
N VAL A 354 -0.29 10.79 -23.70
CA VAL A 354 -1.23 11.11 -22.63
C VAL A 354 -2.49 11.79 -23.19
N TYR A 355 -2.40 12.53 -24.30
CA TYR A 355 -3.59 13.04 -25.00
C TYR A 355 -4.48 11.90 -25.50
N LEU A 356 -3.88 10.81 -26.01
CA LEU A 356 -4.64 9.62 -26.42
C LEU A 356 -5.41 9.00 -25.25
N PHE A 357 -4.77 8.86 -24.09
CA PHE A 357 -5.47 8.43 -22.88
C PHE A 357 -6.58 9.38 -22.46
N MET A 358 -6.39 10.70 -22.59
CA MET A 358 -7.42 11.70 -22.29
C MET A 358 -8.60 11.65 -23.26
N ILE A 359 -8.37 11.33 -24.54
CA ILE A 359 -9.45 11.08 -25.51
C ILE A 359 -10.25 9.85 -25.10
N ILE A 360 -9.57 8.73 -24.82
CA ILE A 360 -10.22 7.48 -24.39
C ILE A 360 -10.99 7.69 -23.08
N ASP A 361 -10.40 8.39 -22.11
CA ASP A 361 -11.05 8.78 -20.86
C ASP A 361 -12.33 9.61 -21.11
N GLY A 362 -12.27 10.58 -22.02
CA GLY A 362 -13.41 11.39 -22.43
C GLY A 362 -14.54 10.55 -23.03
N MET A 363 -14.20 9.53 -23.84
CA MET A 363 -15.18 8.58 -24.39
C MET A 363 -15.86 7.75 -23.29
N PHE A 364 -15.10 7.21 -22.33
CA PHE A 364 -15.67 6.43 -21.22
C PHE A 364 -16.51 7.29 -20.25
N LYS A 365 -16.14 8.57 -20.07
CA LYS A 365 -16.85 9.51 -19.19
C LYS A 365 -17.96 10.30 -19.88
N ASN A 366 -18.14 10.12 -21.19
CA ASN A 366 -19.09 10.86 -22.01
C ASN A 366 -18.88 12.39 -21.93
N LEU A 367 -17.62 12.83 -22.11
CA LEU A 367 -17.20 14.23 -22.06
C LEU A 367 -16.78 14.71 -23.46
N PRO A 368 -17.72 15.13 -24.33
CA PRO A 368 -17.41 15.50 -25.72
C PRO A 368 -16.44 16.68 -25.81
N ASP A 369 -16.56 17.68 -24.93
CA ASP A 369 -15.67 18.84 -24.92
C ASP A 369 -14.21 18.46 -24.66
N GLN A 370 -13.98 17.48 -23.78
CA GLN A 370 -12.65 16.94 -23.51
C GLN A 370 -12.11 16.20 -24.74
N VAL A 371 -12.94 15.35 -25.34
CA VAL A 371 -12.57 14.59 -26.55
C VAL A 371 -12.15 15.54 -27.66
N GLU A 372 -12.95 16.57 -27.93
CA GLU A 372 -12.64 17.56 -28.97
C GLU A 372 -11.36 18.33 -28.67
N THR A 373 -11.22 18.83 -27.43
CA THR A 373 -10.02 19.58 -27.00
C THR A 373 -8.75 18.80 -27.23
N TYR A 374 -8.69 17.53 -26.80
CA TYR A 374 -7.50 16.72 -26.95
C TYR A 374 -7.30 16.19 -28.38
N ARG A 375 -8.38 16.04 -29.16
CA ARG A 375 -8.30 15.70 -30.58
C ARG A 375 -7.67 16.83 -31.39
N ASP A 376 -8.06 18.08 -31.14
CA ASP A 376 -7.50 19.26 -31.80
C ASP A 376 -6.02 19.45 -31.45
N LEU A 377 -5.67 19.31 -30.16
CA LEU A 377 -4.28 19.34 -29.71
C LEU A 377 -3.46 18.24 -30.38
N LEU A 378 -3.96 17.00 -30.45
CA LEU A 378 -3.25 15.89 -31.08
C LEU A 378 -3.10 16.10 -32.60
N LYS A 379 -4.13 16.60 -33.27
CA LYS A 379 -4.12 16.84 -34.72
C LYS A 379 -3.03 17.84 -35.13
N ALA A 380 -2.73 18.82 -34.29
CA ALA A 380 -1.65 19.78 -34.51
C ALA A 380 -0.24 19.15 -34.45
N LEU A 381 -0.10 17.99 -33.81
CA LEU A 381 1.18 17.30 -33.58
C LEU A 381 1.42 16.12 -34.52
N MET A 382 0.38 15.69 -35.22
CA MET A 382 0.37 14.48 -36.03
C MET A 382 1.10 14.70 -37.35
N THR A 383 1.97 13.77 -37.70
CA THR A 383 2.66 13.71 -38.99
C THR A 383 2.06 12.63 -39.88
N LYS A 384 2.61 12.42 -41.07
CA LYS A 384 2.20 11.33 -41.97
C LYS A 384 3.42 10.56 -42.45
N ASP A 385 3.27 9.25 -42.58
CA ASP A 385 4.28 8.39 -43.22
C ASP A 385 4.22 8.45 -44.75
N ASP A 386 5.10 7.69 -45.41
CA ASP A 386 5.19 7.58 -46.88
C ASP A 386 3.90 7.05 -47.53
N ASN A 387 3.07 6.31 -46.78
CA ASN A 387 1.78 5.81 -47.25
C ASN A 387 0.65 6.83 -47.01
N GLY A 388 0.95 7.98 -46.42
CA GLY A 388 0.00 9.01 -46.02
C GLY A 388 -0.77 8.67 -44.74
N ASP A 389 -0.37 7.62 -44.01
CA ASP A 389 -1.00 7.23 -42.75
C ASP A 389 -0.57 8.17 -41.63
N PRO A 390 -1.46 8.50 -40.68
CA PRO A 390 -1.12 9.34 -39.54
C PRO A 390 -0.07 8.70 -38.63
N CYS A 391 0.87 9.51 -38.14
CA CYS A 391 1.89 9.09 -37.20
C CYS A 391 1.92 10.03 -35.99
N ILE A 392 1.93 9.43 -34.80
CA ILE A 392 2.03 10.17 -33.54
C ILE A 392 3.48 10.10 -33.03
N PRO A 393 4.21 11.23 -32.91
CA PRO A 393 5.56 11.25 -32.38
C PRO A 393 5.67 10.69 -30.96
N MET A 394 6.84 10.14 -30.62
CA MET A 394 7.09 9.52 -29.32
C MET A 394 7.04 10.56 -28.19
N TYR A 395 7.78 11.66 -28.35
CA TYR A 395 7.86 12.78 -27.43
C TYR A 395 8.25 14.08 -28.15
N PHE A 396 8.16 15.20 -27.44
CA PHE A 396 8.62 16.52 -27.87
C PHE A 396 9.64 17.06 -26.87
N TYR A 397 10.76 17.59 -27.37
CA TYR A 397 11.89 18.04 -26.56
C TYR A 397 12.32 19.48 -26.89
N ILE A 398 13.07 20.10 -25.98
CA ILE A 398 13.68 21.43 -26.18
C ILE A 398 15.07 21.25 -26.78
N PRO A 399 15.35 21.83 -27.97
CA PRO A 399 16.69 21.86 -28.55
C PRO A 399 17.72 22.52 -27.64
N GLU A 400 18.99 22.10 -27.75
CA GLU A 400 20.07 22.54 -26.87
C GLU A 400 20.24 24.07 -26.88
N GLU A 401 20.11 24.68 -28.06
CA GLU A 401 20.19 26.14 -28.27
C GLU A 401 19.10 26.94 -27.54
N PHE A 402 18.01 26.30 -27.11
CA PHE A 402 16.87 26.95 -26.47
C PHE A 402 16.73 26.62 -24.98
N VAL A 403 17.59 25.74 -24.44
CA VAL A 403 17.52 25.29 -23.04
C VAL A 403 17.57 26.45 -22.04
N GLU A 404 18.53 27.36 -22.20
CA GLU A 404 18.71 28.47 -21.24
C GLU A 404 17.55 29.49 -21.29
N MET A 405 17.01 29.76 -22.48
CA MET A 405 15.85 30.65 -22.62
C MET A 405 14.58 30.02 -22.04
N GLU A 406 14.36 28.72 -22.24
CA GLU A 406 13.24 27.99 -21.64
C GLU A 406 13.34 27.94 -20.11
N ARG A 407 14.54 27.89 -19.54
CA ARG A 407 14.74 27.97 -18.08
C ARG A 407 14.38 29.34 -17.50
N GLN A 408 14.71 30.41 -18.21
CA GLN A 408 14.39 31.78 -17.79
C GLN A 408 12.89 32.08 -17.85
N GLU A 409 12.23 31.65 -18.93
CA GLU A 409 10.78 31.80 -19.12
C GLU A 409 10.16 30.47 -19.57
N PRO A 410 9.73 29.60 -18.62
CA PRO A 410 9.20 28.28 -18.94
C PRO A 410 7.98 28.32 -19.87
N GLY A 411 8.02 27.51 -20.94
CA GLY A 411 6.99 27.45 -21.97
C GLY A 411 7.11 28.51 -23.07
N SER A 412 8.20 29.27 -23.10
CA SER A 412 8.45 30.31 -24.11
C SER A 412 9.03 29.74 -25.42
N GLN A 413 9.76 28.62 -25.35
CA GLN A 413 10.51 28.10 -26.49
C GLN A 413 9.75 27.02 -27.28
N PRO A 414 9.97 26.90 -28.60
CA PRO A 414 9.36 25.86 -29.40
C PRO A 414 9.96 24.48 -29.06
N ARG A 415 9.12 23.44 -29.08
CA ARG A 415 9.54 22.04 -28.91
C ARG A 415 9.55 21.31 -30.24
N LEU A 416 10.56 20.48 -30.47
CA LEU A 416 10.68 19.67 -31.69
C LEU A 416 10.22 18.24 -31.42
N PRO A 417 9.60 17.56 -32.42
CA PRO A 417 9.25 16.15 -32.30
C PRO A 417 10.53 15.30 -32.21
N SER A 418 10.45 14.19 -31.50
CA SER A 418 11.53 13.22 -31.39
C SER A 418 11.97 12.70 -32.77
N SER A 419 13.27 12.55 -33.01
CA SER A 419 13.75 11.88 -34.21
C SER A 419 13.36 10.39 -34.18
N GLU A 420 13.66 9.71 -33.08
CA GLU A 420 13.21 8.34 -32.86
C GLU A 420 11.69 8.28 -32.64
N GLY A 421 11.01 7.32 -33.27
CA GLY A 421 9.60 7.06 -32.99
C GLY A 421 8.60 8.04 -33.62
N SER A 422 9.02 8.92 -34.54
CA SER A 422 8.16 9.93 -35.18
C SER A 422 7.38 9.46 -36.40
N GLY A 423 7.78 8.34 -37.03
CA GLY A 423 6.99 7.69 -38.07
C GLY A 423 7.01 8.32 -39.47
N CYS A 424 7.78 9.37 -39.72
CA CYS A 424 7.97 9.90 -41.07
C CYS A 424 8.96 9.01 -41.85
N THR A 425 10.16 9.52 -42.17
CA THR A 425 11.29 8.70 -42.63
C THR A 425 11.96 7.91 -41.50
N GLU A 426 11.47 8.09 -40.27
CA GLU A 426 12.03 7.57 -39.04
C GLU A 426 11.20 6.41 -38.47
N PRO A 427 11.76 5.58 -37.57
CA PRO A 427 11.04 4.48 -36.94
C PRO A 427 9.75 4.95 -36.23
N LEU A 428 8.73 4.09 -36.16
CA LEU A 428 7.50 4.33 -35.41
C LEU A 428 7.67 3.87 -33.97
N TYR A 429 7.12 4.63 -33.01
CA TYR A 429 6.90 4.14 -31.65
C TYR A 429 5.54 3.44 -31.56
N LEU A 430 5.56 2.12 -31.37
CA LEU A 430 4.37 1.29 -31.60
C LEU A 430 3.25 1.51 -30.59
N MET A 431 3.57 1.81 -29.32
CA MET A 431 2.55 2.06 -28.30
C MET A 431 1.69 3.31 -28.63
N ASN A 432 2.31 4.39 -29.14
CA ASN A 432 1.55 5.58 -29.54
C ASN A 432 0.63 5.27 -30.72
N GLN A 433 1.11 4.52 -31.71
CA GLN A 433 0.27 4.15 -32.87
C GLN A 433 -0.89 3.24 -32.45
N ALA A 434 -0.63 2.27 -31.57
CA ALA A 434 -1.64 1.37 -31.04
C ALA A 434 -2.75 2.13 -30.27
N LEU A 435 -2.36 3.06 -29.38
CA LEU A 435 -3.32 3.89 -28.65
C LEU A 435 -4.10 4.83 -29.57
N PHE A 436 -3.44 5.36 -30.61
CA PHE A 436 -4.09 6.19 -31.61
C PHE A 436 -5.19 5.43 -32.34
N ILE A 437 -4.91 4.22 -32.82
CA ILE A 437 -5.90 3.39 -33.50
C ILE A 437 -7.10 3.10 -32.58
N ILE A 438 -6.87 2.75 -31.31
CA ILE A 438 -7.96 2.55 -30.34
C ILE A 438 -8.80 3.82 -30.17
N ALA A 439 -8.17 4.98 -29.97
CA ALA A 439 -8.87 6.25 -29.79
C ALA A 439 -9.67 6.65 -31.05
N GLN A 440 -9.12 6.41 -32.25
CA GLN A 440 -9.81 6.68 -33.51
C GLN A 440 -11.01 5.76 -33.73
N LEU A 441 -10.88 4.45 -33.44
CA LEU A 441 -12.00 3.52 -33.54
C LEU A 441 -13.16 3.89 -32.61
N LEU A 442 -12.86 4.39 -31.40
CA LEU A 442 -13.87 4.88 -30.46
C LEU A 442 -14.52 6.18 -30.95
N THR A 443 -13.72 7.18 -31.36
CA THR A 443 -14.23 8.50 -31.78
C THR A 443 -14.95 8.48 -33.12
N ALA A 444 -14.69 7.48 -33.96
CA ALA A 444 -15.43 7.22 -35.20
C ALA A 444 -16.69 6.34 -34.98
N ASP A 445 -17.04 6.01 -33.72
CA ASP A 445 -18.16 5.12 -33.36
C ASP A 445 -18.08 3.69 -33.96
N LEU A 446 -16.92 3.31 -34.49
CA LEU A 446 -16.67 1.99 -35.07
C LEU A 446 -16.49 0.91 -33.99
N LEU A 447 -15.99 1.31 -32.82
CA LEU A 447 -15.84 0.48 -31.63
C LEU A 447 -16.60 1.11 -30.47
N HIS A 448 -17.38 0.32 -29.74
CA HIS A 448 -18.05 0.81 -28.54
C HIS A 448 -17.23 0.51 -27.28
N ILE A 449 -17.34 1.36 -26.25
CA ILE A 449 -16.60 1.21 -24.98
C ILE A 449 -16.82 -0.17 -24.31
N ASN A 450 -18.00 -0.75 -24.47
CA ASN A 450 -18.35 -2.08 -23.95
C ASN A 450 -17.63 -3.23 -24.67
N GLU A 451 -17.11 -3.00 -25.87
CA GLU A 451 -16.38 -4.02 -26.64
C GLU A 451 -14.88 -3.93 -26.40
N LEU A 452 -14.38 -2.71 -26.17
CA LEU A 452 -13.03 -2.46 -25.68
C LEU A 452 -12.88 -2.91 -24.21
N ASP A 453 -13.94 -2.85 -23.42
CA ASP A 453 -13.97 -3.37 -22.05
C ASP A 453 -15.17 -4.32 -21.81
N PRO A 454 -15.11 -5.57 -22.31
CA PRO A 454 -16.20 -6.55 -22.24
C PRO A 454 -16.65 -6.89 -20.82
N ILE A 455 -15.73 -6.80 -19.85
CA ILE A 455 -15.99 -7.06 -18.43
C ILE A 455 -16.49 -5.81 -17.68
N ARG A 456 -16.65 -4.67 -18.38
CA ARG A 456 -17.20 -3.39 -17.89
C ARG A 456 -16.51 -2.89 -16.61
N ARG A 457 -15.17 -2.98 -16.56
CA ARG A 457 -14.31 -2.40 -15.51
C ARG A 457 -14.53 -0.92 -15.27
N TYR A 458 -14.90 -0.16 -16.30
CA TYR A 458 -15.25 1.26 -16.15
C TYR A 458 -16.42 1.47 -15.17
N LEU A 459 -17.25 0.44 -14.96
CA LEU A 459 -18.24 0.42 -13.91
C LEU A 459 -17.65 -0.11 -12.60
N PRO A 460 -18.12 0.41 -11.45
CA PRO A 460 -17.87 -0.22 -10.17
C PRO A 460 -18.25 -1.71 -10.21
N SER A 461 -17.49 -2.55 -9.50
CA SER A 461 -17.63 -4.02 -9.53
C SER A 461 -19.07 -4.53 -9.41
N TYR A 462 -19.91 -3.82 -8.67
CA TYR A 462 -21.28 -4.18 -8.39
C TYR A 462 -22.29 -3.89 -9.52
N ASN A 463 -21.95 -2.96 -10.41
CA ASN A 463 -22.73 -2.61 -11.60
C ASN A 463 -22.31 -3.41 -12.83
N ARG A 464 -21.30 -4.28 -12.71
CA ARG A 464 -20.81 -5.10 -13.82
C ARG A 464 -21.80 -6.24 -14.15
N PRO A 465 -21.89 -6.66 -15.43
CA PRO A 465 -22.73 -7.78 -15.84
C PRO A 465 -22.26 -9.04 -15.10
N ARG A 466 -23.18 -9.69 -14.39
CA ARG A 466 -22.86 -10.89 -13.61
C ARG A 466 -23.11 -12.13 -14.45
N ARG A 467 -22.10 -13.00 -14.57
CA ARG A 467 -22.36 -14.41 -14.88
C ARG A 467 -22.81 -15.05 -13.58
N ALA A 468 -24.01 -15.62 -13.54
CA ALA A 468 -24.46 -16.41 -12.39
C ALA A 468 -23.46 -17.57 -12.18
N GLY A 469 -22.78 -17.59 -11.04
CA GLY A 469 -21.67 -18.52 -10.79
C GLY A 469 -21.62 -18.96 -9.32
N ARG A 470 -20.87 -20.04 -9.06
CA ARG A 470 -20.69 -20.65 -7.73
C ARG A 470 -19.56 -20.02 -6.90
N TYR A 471 -18.98 -18.93 -7.37
CA TYR A 471 -17.79 -18.29 -6.80
C TYR A 471 -18.11 -16.93 -6.17
N SER A 472 -17.32 -16.49 -5.20
CA SER A 472 -17.56 -15.20 -4.55
C SER A 472 -17.36 -14.05 -5.55
N ALA A 473 -18.45 -13.36 -5.86
CA ALA A 473 -18.44 -12.20 -6.75
C ALA A 473 -18.53 -10.89 -5.96
N PHE A 474 -17.87 -9.85 -6.47
CA PHE A 474 -17.90 -8.53 -5.83
C PHE A 474 -19.29 -7.86 -5.94
N GLN A 475 -19.73 -7.16 -4.90
CA GLN A 475 -21.03 -6.49 -4.72
C GLN A 475 -20.88 -5.06 -4.18
N ALA A 476 -22.00 -4.31 -4.22
CA ALA A 476 -22.00 -2.87 -4.00
C ALA A 476 -21.57 -2.50 -2.60
N LYS A 477 -20.83 -1.39 -2.48
CA LYS A 477 -20.93 -0.55 -1.29
C LYS A 477 -22.29 0.14 -1.41
N PRO A 478 -23.20 0.07 -0.43
CA PRO A 478 -24.38 0.91 -0.48
C PRO A 478 -23.93 2.37 -0.45
N GLY A 479 -24.15 3.08 -1.55
CA GLY A 479 -23.83 4.49 -1.68
C GLY A 479 -24.76 5.35 -0.83
N SER A 480 -24.21 6.45 -0.33
CA SER A 480 -24.92 7.59 0.26
C SER A 480 -26.09 8.00 -0.65
N GLY A 481 -27.32 7.60 -0.31
CA GLY A 481 -28.54 7.98 -1.02
C GLY A 481 -29.59 6.86 -1.11
N THR A 482 -29.19 5.59 -1.11
CA THR A 482 -30.12 4.45 -1.07
C THR A 482 -29.57 3.36 -0.17
N ALA A 483 -30.17 3.20 1.01
CA ALA A 483 -29.94 2.15 1.99
C ALA A 483 -28.47 1.87 2.35
N ALA A 484 -27.79 2.85 2.95
CA ALA A 484 -26.60 2.63 3.78
C ALA A 484 -26.87 1.77 5.04
N THR A 485 -27.94 0.98 5.07
CA THR A 485 -28.54 0.50 6.30
C THR A 485 -28.59 -1.01 6.46
N ASP A 486 -28.31 -1.90 5.50
CA ASP A 486 -28.70 -3.32 5.68
C ASP A 486 -27.63 -4.41 5.51
N LEU A 487 -26.33 -4.05 5.43
CA LEU A 487 -25.30 -5.08 5.62
C LEU A 487 -25.31 -5.52 7.08
N VAL A 488 -25.75 -6.76 7.30
CA VAL A 488 -25.80 -7.38 8.62
C VAL A 488 -24.69 -8.42 8.70
N VAL A 489 -23.74 -8.22 9.62
CA VAL A 489 -22.70 -9.22 9.91
C VAL A 489 -23.32 -10.34 10.73
N GLN A 490 -23.24 -11.57 10.22
CA GLN A 490 -23.76 -12.75 10.90
C GLN A 490 -22.70 -13.27 11.86
N ILE A 491 -23.10 -13.57 13.09
CA ILE A 491 -22.19 -14.05 14.14
C ILE A 491 -22.66 -15.42 14.61
N VAL A 492 -21.76 -16.39 14.54
CA VAL A 492 -21.93 -17.75 15.06
C VAL A 492 -21.08 -17.86 16.32
N LEU A 493 -21.71 -18.14 17.46
CA LEU A 493 -21.01 -18.31 18.73
C LEU A 493 -20.73 -19.80 18.94
N MET A 494 -19.45 -20.18 18.93
CA MET A 494 -18.99 -21.55 19.09
C MET A 494 -18.38 -21.73 20.49
N ALA A 495 -18.90 -22.66 21.28
CA ALA A 495 -18.33 -23.05 22.56
C ALA A 495 -17.49 -24.32 22.38
N GLU A 496 -16.27 -24.36 22.94
CA GLU A 496 -15.38 -25.51 22.79
C GLU A 496 -15.89 -26.79 23.50
N SER A 497 -16.73 -26.65 24.53
CA SER A 497 -17.27 -27.76 25.33
C SER A 497 -18.77 -27.61 25.60
N MET A 498 -19.47 -28.73 25.83
CA MET A 498 -20.88 -28.73 26.27
C MET A 498 -21.05 -28.06 27.65
N ARG A 499 -20.03 -28.18 28.50
CA ARG A 499 -20.01 -27.57 29.82
C ARG A 499 -20.03 -26.04 29.73
N LEU A 500 -19.18 -25.49 28.86
CA LEU A 500 -19.16 -24.05 28.55
C LEU A 500 -20.47 -23.59 27.94
N GLN A 501 -21.02 -24.33 26.97
CA GLN A 501 -22.32 -24.02 26.37
C GLN A 501 -23.43 -23.92 27.42
N ALA A 502 -23.52 -24.92 28.31
CA ALA A 502 -24.49 -24.94 29.39
C ALA A 502 -24.34 -23.73 30.33
N MET A 503 -23.12 -23.32 30.63
CA MET A 503 -22.85 -22.12 31.43
C MET A 503 -23.26 -20.84 30.69
N MET A 504 -22.91 -20.67 29.42
CA MET A 504 -23.32 -19.51 28.62
C MET A 504 -24.85 -19.38 28.55
N ALA A 505 -25.56 -20.50 28.51
CA ALA A 505 -27.02 -20.53 28.53
C ALA A 505 -27.62 -19.94 29.83
N THR A 506 -26.94 -20.05 30.97
CA THR A 506 -27.40 -19.43 32.24
C THR A 506 -27.39 -17.89 32.17
N TYR A 507 -26.51 -17.31 31.36
CA TYR A 507 -26.48 -15.87 31.05
C TYR A 507 -27.43 -15.48 29.90
N GLY A 508 -28.25 -16.42 29.40
CA GLY A 508 -29.19 -16.19 28.30
C GLY A 508 -28.51 -16.02 26.94
N ILE A 509 -27.30 -16.55 26.78
CA ILE A 509 -26.50 -16.52 25.55
C ILE A 509 -26.53 -17.91 24.91
N GLN A 510 -27.01 -17.98 23.68
CA GLN A 510 -27.09 -19.24 22.93
C GLN A 510 -25.81 -19.44 22.12
N THR A 511 -25.09 -20.53 22.41
CA THR A 511 -23.91 -20.98 21.67
C THR A 511 -24.14 -22.39 21.12
N GLN A 512 -23.31 -22.82 20.17
CA GLN A 512 -23.30 -24.20 19.65
C GLN A 512 -21.95 -24.86 19.93
N THR A 513 -21.91 -26.18 20.01
CA THR A 513 -20.64 -26.93 20.05
C THR A 513 -20.24 -27.43 18.66
N PRO A 514 -18.96 -27.82 18.43
CA PRO A 514 -18.53 -28.37 17.15
C PRO A 514 -19.31 -29.62 16.72
N HIS A 515 -19.80 -30.41 17.67
CA HIS A 515 -20.61 -31.60 17.40
C HIS A 515 -22.05 -31.23 16.95
N GLU A 516 -22.66 -30.19 17.51
CA GLU A 516 -24.03 -29.77 17.16
C GLU A 516 -24.16 -29.12 15.77
N VAL A 517 -23.04 -28.67 15.19
CA VAL A 517 -23.04 -28.04 13.85
C VAL A 517 -22.83 -29.03 12.71
N GLU A 518 -22.55 -30.30 13.00
CA GLU A 518 -22.44 -31.35 12.00
C GLU A 518 -23.70 -31.39 11.09
N PRO A 519 -23.53 -31.53 9.76
CA PRO A 519 -22.31 -31.93 9.03
C PRO A 519 -21.37 -30.77 8.67
N VAL A 520 -21.60 -29.55 9.17
CA VAL A 520 -20.70 -28.41 8.93
C VAL A 520 -19.49 -28.52 9.84
N GLN A 521 -18.30 -28.49 9.27
CA GLN A 521 -17.05 -28.57 10.02
C GLN A 521 -16.54 -27.17 10.39
N ILE A 522 -16.03 -27.05 11.60
CA ILE A 522 -15.35 -25.83 12.07
C ILE A 522 -13.86 -26.04 11.98
N TRP A 523 -13.18 -25.21 11.19
CA TRP A 523 -11.75 -25.30 10.95
C TRP A 523 -11.02 -24.10 11.53
N SER A 524 -9.74 -24.30 11.86
CA SER A 524 -8.81 -23.19 12.05
C SER A 524 -8.56 -22.49 10.72
N SER A 525 -7.99 -21.28 10.78
CA SER A 525 -7.59 -20.58 9.56
C SER A 525 -6.40 -21.30 8.88
N ASN A 526 -5.52 -21.95 9.67
CA ASN A 526 -4.39 -22.72 9.16
C ASN A 526 -4.80 -23.93 8.30
N GLU A 527 -5.90 -24.62 8.63
CA GLU A 527 -6.39 -25.71 7.79
C GLU A 527 -6.83 -25.19 6.41
N LEU A 528 -7.46 -24.01 6.36
CA LEU A 528 -7.79 -23.36 5.10
C LEU A 528 -6.53 -22.93 4.32
N VAL A 529 -5.47 -22.51 5.01
CA VAL A 529 -4.16 -22.25 4.37
C VAL A 529 -3.65 -23.51 3.66
N LYS A 530 -3.71 -24.68 4.30
CA LYS A 530 -3.31 -25.97 3.71
C LYS A 530 -4.11 -26.30 2.44
N VAL A 531 -5.41 -26.03 2.42
CA VAL A 531 -6.23 -26.17 1.19
C VAL A 531 -5.69 -25.28 0.09
N TYR A 532 -5.50 -23.99 0.35
CA TYR A 532 -5.04 -23.05 -0.66
C TYR A 532 -3.60 -23.28 -1.12
N GLN A 533 -2.73 -23.96 -0.36
CA GLN A 533 -1.38 -24.32 -0.81
C GLN A 533 -1.42 -25.19 -2.09
N HIS A 534 -2.46 -26.02 -2.25
CA HIS A 534 -2.64 -26.84 -3.43
C HIS A 534 -3.08 -26.05 -4.68
N LEU A 535 -3.54 -24.81 -4.50
CA LEU A 535 -4.00 -23.96 -5.60
C LEU A 535 -2.80 -23.47 -6.43
N GLY A 536 -2.78 -23.87 -7.71
CA GLY A 536 -1.72 -23.50 -8.65
C GLY A 536 -0.47 -24.36 -8.55
N VAL A 537 -0.51 -25.51 -7.87
CA VAL A 537 0.60 -26.47 -7.88
C VAL A 537 0.79 -27.01 -9.30
N ASN A 538 2.04 -27.04 -9.77
CA ASN A 538 2.39 -27.66 -11.04
C ASN A 538 3.75 -28.36 -10.95
N LYS A 539 3.73 -29.70 -10.98
CA LYS A 539 4.95 -30.52 -10.88
C LYS A 539 5.85 -30.39 -12.12
N LYS A 540 5.30 -30.13 -13.32
CA LYS A 540 6.10 -30.01 -14.56
C LYS A 540 6.89 -28.71 -14.63
N LEU A 541 6.34 -27.64 -14.06
CA LEU A 541 6.94 -26.30 -14.01
C LEU A 541 7.65 -26.02 -12.68
N ASN A 542 7.75 -27.01 -11.78
CA ASN A 542 8.29 -26.87 -10.42
C ASN A 542 7.61 -25.75 -9.58
N LEU A 543 6.32 -25.52 -9.79
CA LEU A 543 5.55 -24.51 -9.06
C LEU A 543 4.87 -25.13 -7.84
N SER A 544 5.15 -24.57 -6.67
CA SER A 544 4.64 -25.08 -5.38
C SER A 544 3.23 -24.62 -5.02
N GLY A 545 2.57 -23.83 -5.87
CA GLY A 545 1.25 -23.25 -5.58
C GLY A 545 1.31 -22.05 -4.63
N ARG A 546 0.25 -21.81 -3.84
CA ARG A 546 0.18 -20.64 -2.95
C ARG A 546 1.17 -20.80 -1.79
N PRO A 547 2.01 -19.79 -1.49
CA PRO A 547 2.81 -19.81 -0.26
C PRO A 547 1.91 -19.88 0.99
N PRO A 548 2.41 -20.41 2.13
CA PRO A 548 1.63 -20.56 3.37
C PRO A 548 1.35 -19.20 4.03
N ARG A 549 0.46 -18.42 3.41
CA ARG A 549 0.07 -17.07 3.83
C ARG A 549 -1.23 -17.15 4.62
N PRO A 550 -1.36 -16.46 5.75
CA PRO A 550 -2.59 -16.49 6.55
C PRO A 550 -3.77 -15.92 5.76
N VAL A 551 -4.97 -16.46 6.02
CA VAL A 551 -6.24 -15.97 5.46
C VAL A 551 -6.79 -14.90 6.41
N GLY A 552 -7.10 -13.72 5.88
CA GLY A 552 -7.58 -12.60 6.70
C GLY A 552 -9.06 -12.70 7.06
N ALA A 553 -9.58 -11.68 7.72
CA ALA A 553 -10.95 -11.66 8.21
C ALA A 553 -12.00 -11.69 7.10
N LEU A 554 -11.72 -11.16 5.90
CA LEU A 554 -12.66 -11.25 4.78
C LEU A 554 -12.71 -12.69 4.24
N GLY A 555 -11.58 -13.40 4.18
CA GLY A 555 -11.55 -14.81 3.83
C GLY A 555 -12.24 -15.69 4.87
N THR A 556 -11.90 -15.55 6.15
CA THR A 556 -12.47 -16.40 7.22
C THR A 556 -13.95 -16.13 7.50
N SER A 557 -14.50 -15.00 7.06
CA SER A 557 -15.94 -14.69 7.15
C SER A 557 -16.80 -15.31 6.03
N LYS A 558 -16.23 -16.22 5.22
CA LYS A 558 -16.95 -17.01 4.20
C LYS A 558 -17.28 -18.40 4.71
N VAL A 559 -18.31 -19.00 4.13
CA VAL A 559 -18.55 -20.44 4.20
C VAL A 559 -17.90 -21.10 2.99
N TYR A 560 -17.17 -22.18 3.19
CA TYR A 560 -16.44 -22.88 2.13
C TYR A 560 -17.09 -24.21 1.80
N ARG A 561 -17.01 -24.59 0.52
CA ARG A 561 -17.31 -25.95 0.04
C ARG A 561 -16.03 -26.60 -0.44
N VAL A 562 -15.57 -27.62 0.27
CA VAL A 562 -14.29 -28.31 0.03
C VAL A 562 -14.56 -29.81 -0.09
N CYS A 563 -14.36 -30.41 -1.27
CA CYS A 563 -14.62 -31.83 -1.52
C CYS A 563 -15.99 -32.33 -1.01
N GLY A 564 -17.04 -31.50 -1.17
CA GLY A 564 -18.40 -31.79 -0.70
C GLY A 564 -18.68 -31.43 0.77
N MET A 565 -17.66 -31.21 1.58
CA MET A 565 -17.79 -30.75 2.96
C MET A 565 -18.17 -29.26 3.01
N THR A 566 -18.98 -28.89 4.00
CA THR A 566 -19.25 -27.47 4.31
C THR A 566 -18.35 -27.08 5.46
N VAL A 567 -17.57 -26.02 5.28
CA VAL A 567 -16.56 -25.59 6.25
C VAL A 567 -16.81 -24.14 6.63
N LEU A 568 -16.71 -23.83 7.92
CA LEU A 568 -16.63 -22.47 8.43
C LEU A 568 -15.35 -22.32 9.25
N CYS A 569 -14.59 -21.25 9.01
CA CYS A 569 -13.35 -20.98 9.73
C CYS A 569 -13.59 -19.95 10.85
N TYR A 570 -12.89 -20.10 11.97
CA TYR A 570 -12.77 -19.01 12.94
C TYR A 570 -11.58 -18.09 12.58
N PRO A 571 -11.67 -16.76 12.86
CA PRO A 571 -10.60 -15.81 12.54
C PRO A 571 -9.28 -16.07 13.30
N LEU A 572 -8.18 -15.54 12.75
CA LEU A 572 -6.83 -15.61 13.32
C LEU A 572 -6.73 -15.13 14.78
N ILE A 573 -7.57 -14.17 15.19
CA ILE A 573 -7.57 -13.66 16.58
C ILE A 573 -7.91 -14.73 17.63
N PHE A 574 -8.50 -15.86 17.22
CA PHE A 574 -8.80 -17.01 18.08
C PHE A 574 -7.81 -18.18 17.91
N GLU A 575 -6.81 -18.03 17.04
CA GLU A 575 -5.73 -19.02 16.96
C GLU A 575 -4.78 -18.90 18.14
N VAL A 576 -4.29 -20.05 18.61
CA VAL A 576 -3.25 -20.10 19.64
C VAL A 576 -1.93 -19.81 18.97
N SER A 577 -1.45 -18.57 19.09
CA SER A 577 -0.11 -18.14 18.69
C SER A 577 0.89 -18.38 19.81
N ASP A 578 2.17 -18.52 19.46
CA ASP A 578 3.27 -18.47 20.43
C ASP A 578 3.33 -17.13 21.16
N PHE A 579 2.79 -16.06 20.56
CA PHE A 579 2.73 -14.73 21.17
C PHE A 579 1.45 -14.52 22.01
N TYR A 580 1.58 -13.85 23.15
CA TYR A 580 0.62 -13.90 24.26
C TYR A 580 -0.60 -12.95 24.17
N LEU A 581 -0.75 -12.12 23.13
CA LEU A 581 -1.77 -11.06 23.08
C LEU A 581 -3.20 -11.58 23.25
N TYR A 582 -3.51 -12.79 22.78
CA TYR A 582 -4.84 -13.40 22.89
C TYR A 582 -5.27 -13.67 24.35
N ARG A 583 -4.32 -13.69 25.30
CA ARG A 583 -4.59 -13.95 26.73
C ARG A 583 -5.19 -12.75 27.46
N ASP A 584 -5.17 -11.56 26.85
CA ASP A 584 -5.81 -10.36 27.38
C ASP A 584 -7.23 -10.22 26.80
N MET A 585 -8.26 -10.44 27.64
CA MET A 585 -9.65 -10.41 27.22
C MET A 585 -10.12 -9.03 26.78
N ALA A 586 -9.70 -7.95 27.43
CA ALA A 586 -10.07 -6.60 26.98
C ALA A 586 -9.51 -6.31 25.59
N LEU A 587 -8.27 -6.74 25.32
CA LEU A 587 -7.71 -6.65 23.98
C LEU A 587 -8.47 -7.52 22.98
N LEU A 588 -8.81 -8.76 23.33
CA LEU A 588 -9.58 -9.66 22.47
C LEU A 588 -10.97 -9.08 22.14
N ILE A 589 -11.69 -8.51 23.12
CA ILE A 589 -12.99 -7.86 22.91
C ILE A 589 -12.85 -6.71 21.89
N ASP A 590 -11.84 -5.88 22.04
CA ASP A 590 -11.59 -4.75 21.14
C ASP A 590 -11.16 -5.21 19.74
N ASP A 591 -10.42 -6.31 19.66
CA ASP A 591 -10.03 -6.94 18.39
C ASP A 591 -11.25 -7.55 17.68
N ILE A 592 -12.17 -8.21 18.39
CA ILE A 592 -13.45 -8.67 17.84
C ILE A 592 -14.24 -7.49 17.27
N LYS A 593 -14.36 -6.39 18.02
CA LYS A 593 -15.07 -5.18 17.56
C LYS A 593 -14.43 -4.59 16.31
N THR A 594 -13.09 -4.48 16.31
CA THR A 594 -12.32 -3.97 15.17
C THR A 594 -12.49 -4.86 13.94
N GLU A 595 -12.48 -6.18 14.10
CA GLU A 595 -12.69 -7.14 13.01
C GLU A 595 -14.11 -7.07 12.44
N LEU A 596 -15.13 -6.97 13.30
CA LEU A 596 -16.51 -6.76 12.85
C LEU A 596 -16.66 -5.44 12.09
N GLN A 597 -15.98 -4.37 12.55
CA GLN A 597 -15.97 -3.09 11.86
C GLN A 597 -15.26 -3.18 10.51
N PHE A 598 -14.12 -3.87 10.45
CA PHE A 598 -13.37 -4.11 9.23
C PHE A 598 -14.20 -4.91 8.22
N VAL A 599 -14.77 -6.04 8.63
CA VAL A 599 -15.66 -6.85 7.79
C VAL A 599 -16.86 -6.02 7.33
N SER A 600 -17.56 -5.32 8.22
CA SER A 600 -18.70 -4.47 7.84
C SER A 600 -18.30 -3.39 6.81
N ARG A 601 -17.15 -2.74 7.00
CA ARG A 601 -16.69 -1.65 6.15
C ARG A 601 -16.19 -2.13 4.79
N TYR A 602 -15.48 -3.25 4.73
CA TYR A 602 -14.76 -3.71 3.52
C TYR A 602 -15.39 -4.92 2.84
N TRP A 603 -16.44 -5.53 3.41
CA TRP A 603 -17.16 -6.60 2.74
C TRP A 603 -17.80 -6.09 1.45
N ARG A 604 -17.39 -6.70 0.33
CA ARG A 604 -17.91 -6.41 -1.00
C ARG A 604 -18.23 -7.69 -1.72
N LEU A 605 -18.64 -8.75 -1.04
CA LEU A 605 -18.94 -10.03 -1.68
C LEU A 605 -20.43 -10.33 -1.66
N SER A 606 -20.86 -11.21 -2.55
CA SER A 606 -22.22 -11.70 -2.60
C SER A 606 -22.56 -12.60 -1.42
N GLY A 607 -23.63 -12.28 -0.71
CA GLY A 607 -24.00 -12.96 0.54
C GLY A 607 -23.48 -12.22 1.76
N ARG A 608 -24.01 -12.58 2.93
CA ARG A 608 -23.66 -11.93 4.19
C ARG A 608 -22.36 -12.52 4.76
N PRO A 609 -21.48 -11.69 5.34
CA PRO A 609 -20.31 -12.20 6.05
C PRO A 609 -20.77 -12.97 7.29
N THR A 610 -20.20 -14.16 7.50
CA THR A 610 -20.51 -15.05 8.63
C THR A 610 -19.26 -15.27 9.46
N VAL A 611 -19.18 -14.62 10.62
CA VAL A 611 -18.03 -14.66 11.53
C VAL A 611 -18.26 -15.72 12.60
N CYS A 612 -17.33 -16.66 12.74
CA CYS A 612 -17.33 -17.64 13.83
C CYS A 612 -16.50 -17.12 15.02
N LEU A 613 -17.13 -16.88 16.17
CA LEU A 613 -16.44 -16.49 17.40
C LEU A 613 -16.29 -17.73 18.30
N LEU A 614 -15.04 -18.11 18.58
CA LEU A 614 -14.72 -19.24 19.45
C LEU A 614 -14.61 -18.78 20.91
N ILE A 615 -15.42 -19.38 21.78
CA ILE A 615 -15.40 -19.14 23.23
C ILE A 615 -14.78 -20.37 23.89
N ARG A 616 -13.82 -20.13 24.77
CA ARG A 616 -13.10 -21.14 25.54
C ARG A 616 -13.36 -20.98 27.02
N GLU A 617 -13.14 -22.05 27.77
CA GLU A 617 -13.34 -22.08 29.22
C GLU A 617 -12.35 -21.17 29.96
N GLU A 618 -11.16 -20.96 29.39
CA GLU A 618 -10.18 -20.00 29.94
C GLU A 618 -10.71 -18.56 29.96
N HIS A 619 -11.55 -18.19 28.98
CA HIS A 619 -12.18 -16.88 28.91
C HIS A 619 -13.09 -16.60 30.12
N MET A 620 -13.72 -17.65 30.69
CA MET A 620 -14.57 -17.51 31.87
C MET A 620 -13.78 -17.19 33.14
N ARG A 621 -12.49 -17.53 33.19
CA ARG A 621 -11.63 -17.29 34.36
C ARG A 621 -11.13 -15.84 34.41
N ASP A 622 -11.37 -15.09 33.35
CA ASP A 622 -10.94 -13.71 33.21
C ASP A 622 -11.70 -12.78 34.17
N PRO A 623 -11.01 -11.93 34.96
CA PRO A 623 -11.64 -10.86 35.71
C PRO A 623 -12.57 -9.97 34.86
N GLN A 624 -12.27 -9.80 33.57
CA GLN A 624 -13.02 -9.01 32.59
C GLN A 624 -14.04 -9.85 31.78
N PHE A 625 -14.40 -11.03 32.26
CA PHE A 625 -15.42 -11.86 31.59
C PHE A 625 -16.78 -11.16 31.51
N LYS A 626 -17.09 -10.26 32.46
CA LYS A 626 -18.32 -9.48 32.45
C LYS A 626 -18.43 -8.60 31.20
N GLU A 627 -17.34 -7.99 30.78
CA GLU A 627 -17.23 -7.14 29.60
C GLU A 627 -17.47 -7.95 28.31
N MET A 628 -17.05 -9.23 28.29
CA MET A 628 -17.36 -10.16 27.21
C MET A 628 -18.86 -10.51 27.17
N LEU A 629 -19.51 -10.65 28.33
CA LEU A 629 -20.98 -10.79 28.40
C LEU A 629 -21.71 -9.54 27.90
N ASP A 630 -21.20 -8.35 28.23
CA ASP A 630 -21.74 -7.08 27.73
C ASP A 630 -21.65 -6.98 26.20
N LEU A 631 -20.52 -7.43 25.61
CA LEU A 631 -20.36 -7.55 24.15
C LEU A 631 -21.41 -8.52 23.56
N MET A 632 -21.61 -9.68 24.17
CA MET A 632 -22.63 -10.64 23.69
C MET A 632 -24.05 -10.10 23.84
N ALA A 633 -24.32 -9.29 24.87
CA ALA A 633 -25.58 -8.57 25.02
C ALA A 633 -25.78 -7.52 23.92
N MET A 634 -24.73 -6.80 23.51
CA MET A 634 -24.76 -5.91 22.33
C MET A 634 -25.11 -6.70 21.07
N PHE A 635 -24.49 -7.86 20.86
CA PHE A 635 -24.80 -8.72 19.71
C PHE A 635 -26.26 -9.19 19.70
N LYS A 636 -26.81 -9.54 20.85
CA LYS A 636 -28.23 -9.93 21.00
C LYS A 636 -29.19 -8.78 20.72
N LYS A 637 -28.81 -7.54 21.03
CA LYS A 637 -29.56 -6.32 20.66
C LYS A 637 -29.50 -6.02 19.16
N GLY A 638 -28.61 -6.67 18.41
CA GLY A 638 -28.47 -6.53 16.96
C GLY A 638 -27.59 -5.36 16.50
N ASN A 639 -26.85 -4.74 17.42
CA ASN A 639 -25.94 -3.63 17.11
C ASN A 639 -24.67 -3.70 17.98
N CYS A 640 -23.50 -3.58 17.35
CA CYS A 640 -22.20 -3.45 18.01
C CYS A 640 -21.49 -2.19 17.50
N ASP A 641 -21.40 -1.15 18.32
CA ASP A 641 -20.69 0.11 18.00
C ASP A 641 -21.08 0.71 16.63
N GLY A 642 -22.38 0.67 16.30
CA GLY A 642 -22.94 1.18 15.05
C GLY A 642 -23.01 0.15 13.91
N ILE A 643 -22.48 -1.06 14.13
CA ILE A 643 -22.50 -2.17 13.17
C ILE A 643 -23.73 -3.02 13.41
N LYS A 644 -24.57 -3.20 12.38
CA LYS A 644 -25.68 -4.16 12.44
C LYS A 644 -25.14 -5.59 12.46
N VAL A 645 -25.47 -6.32 13.51
CA VAL A 645 -25.05 -7.70 13.71
C VAL A 645 -26.26 -8.60 13.93
N ARG A 646 -26.14 -9.88 13.56
CA ARG A 646 -27.17 -10.89 13.83
C ARG A 646 -26.51 -12.17 14.32
N ILE A 647 -26.78 -12.50 15.58
CA ILE A 647 -26.47 -13.82 16.12
C ILE A 647 -27.51 -14.85 15.67
N GLY A 648 -27.08 -16.08 15.49
CA GLY A 648 -27.99 -17.18 15.17
C GLY A 648 -27.27 -18.51 15.08
N ARG A 649 -28.06 -19.59 15.00
CA ARG A 649 -27.52 -20.92 14.72
C ARG A 649 -26.95 -20.98 13.31
N LEU A 650 -25.82 -21.64 13.14
CA LEU A 650 -25.11 -21.77 11.87
C LEU A 650 -26.02 -22.31 10.76
N GLN A 651 -26.80 -23.36 11.04
CA GLN A 651 -27.73 -23.97 10.08
C GLN A 651 -28.76 -22.97 9.51
N ASN A 652 -29.15 -21.96 10.28
CA ASN A 652 -30.11 -20.94 9.85
C ASN A 652 -29.46 -19.82 9.05
N LEU A 653 -28.17 -19.55 9.29
CA LEU A 653 -27.45 -18.43 8.68
C LEU A 653 -26.89 -18.78 7.30
N ILE A 654 -26.47 -20.05 7.10
CA ILE A 654 -25.83 -20.56 5.87
C ILE A 654 -26.54 -20.15 4.58
N ASN A 655 -27.88 -20.20 4.56
CA ASN A 655 -28.67 -19.90 3.35
C ASN A 655 -28.50 -18.45 2.85
N SER A 656 -28.02 -17.56 3.71
CA SER A 656 -27.79 -16.14 3.39
C SER A 656 -26.31 -15.74 3.45
N SER A 657 -25.43 -16.68 3.81
CA SER A 657 -23.99 -16.50 3.89
C SER A 657 -23.36 -16.41 2.50
N CYS A 658 -22.18 -15.81 2.41
CA CYS A 658 -21.33 -15.93 1.24
C CYS A 658 -20.67 -17.31 1.20
N ILE A 659 -20.91 -18.06 0.12
CA ILE A 659 -20.36 -19.40 -0.08
C ILE A 659 -19.31 -19.35 -1.19
N GLU A 660 -18.11 -19.90 -0.91
CA GLU A 660 -17.04 -20.10 -1.88
C GLU A 660 -16.83 -21.59 -2.15
N HIS A 661 -16.90 -21.98 -3.42
CA HIS A 661 -16.61 -23.34 -3.84
C HIS A 661 -15.13 -23.50 -4.21
N LEU A 662 -14.40 -24.36 -3.50
CA LEU A 662 -12.99 -24.68 -3.77
C LEU A 662 -12.88 -25.95 -4.62
N ASP A 663 -13.46 -25.90 -5.82
CA ASP A 663 -13.63 -27.07 -6.70
C ASP A 663 -12.30 -27.63 -7.22
N PHE A 664 -11.20 -26.86 -7.17
CA PHE A 664 -9.86 -27.32 -7.56
C PHE A 664 -9.35 -28.48 -6.70
N MET A 665 -9.89 -28.65 -5.50
CA MET A 665 -9.49 -29.74 -4.60
C MET A 665 -9.87 -31.13 -5.10
N HIS A 666 -10.81 -31.24 -6.05
CA HIS A 666 -11.11 -32.52 -6.71
C HIS A 666 -9.93 -33.09 -7.51
N MET A 667 -8.92 -32.27 -7.80
CA MET A 667 -7.70 -32.69 -8.49
C MET A 667 -6.60 -33.18 -7.55
N VAL A 668 -6.78 -33.03 -6.24
CA VAL A 668 -5.79 -33.42 -5.24
C VAL A 668 -6.08 -34.86 -4.78
N ASP A 669 -5.03 -35.67 -4.67
CA ASP A 669 -5.16 -37.06 -4.22
C ASP A 669 -5.66 -37.10 -2.76
N SER A 670 -6.72 -37.89 -2.52
CA SER A 670 -7.37 -37.98 -1.21
C SER A 670 -6.47 -38.51 -0.08
N ALA A 671 -5.36 -39.17 -0.43
CA ALA A 671 -4.38 -39.66 0.53
C ALA A 671 -3.54 -38.53 1.18
N ASP A 672 -3.47 -37.35 0.54
CA ASP A 672 -2.71 -36.19 1.03
C ASP A 672 -3.57 -35.23 1.88
N LEU A 673 -4.84 -35.56 2.13
CA LEU A 673 -5.85 -34.66 2.72
C LEU A 673 -6.23 -35.08 4.15
N GLU A 674 -5.34 -34.88 5.11
CA GLU A 674 -5.71 -34.91 6.53
C GLU A 674 -5.94 -33.48 7.05
N PHE A 675 -7.21 -33.10 7.19
CA PHE A 675 -7.62 -31.83 7.78
C PHE A 675 -8.12 -32.02 9.20
N ALA A 676 -7.65 -31.16 10.12
CA ALA A 676 -8.05 -31.22 11.52
C ALA A 676 -9.29 -30.35 11.78
N GLN A 677 -10.44 -30.99 12.05
CA GLN A 677 -11.61 -30.29 12.57
C GLN A 677 -11.41 -29.92 14.05
N LEU A 678 -12.00 -28.80 14.47
CA LEU A 678 -12.11 -28.46 15.89
C LEU A 678 -12.95 -29.54 16.61
N ASN A 679 -12.30 -30.34 17.45
CA ASN A 679 -12.97 -31.36 18.25
C ASN A 679 -13.62 -30.74 19.48
N GLN A 680 -14.81 -31.23 19.84
CA GLN A 680 -15.45 -30.84 21.09
C GLN A 680 -14.63 -31.35 22.28
N VAL A 681 -14.27 -30.45 23.20
CA VAL A 681 -13.59 -30.82 24.45
C VAL A 681 -14.53 -31.67 25.30
N GLN A 682 -14.08 -32.87 25.66
CA GLN A 682 -14.82 -33.79 26.52
C GLN A 682 -14.37 -33.64 27.97
N HIS A 683 -15.33 -33.68 28.89
CA HIS A 683 -15.07 -33.74 30.32
C HIS A 683 -15.75 -34.97 30.90
N ASP A 684 -15.06 -35.67 31.79
CA ASP A 684 -15.59 -36.87 32.47
C ASP A 684 -16.82 -36.56 33.34
N TYR A 685 -17.04 -35.28 33.70
CA TYR A 685 -18.14 -34.84 34.54
C TYR A 685 -18.73 -33.49 34.08
N ILE A 686 -20.06 -33.46 33.86
CA ILE A 686 -20.84 -32.29 33.40
C ILE A 686 -21.57 -31.61 34.59
N GLY A 687 -20.92 -31.53 35.75
CA GLY A 687 -21.51 -30.89 36.93
C GLY A 687 -21.36 -29.36 36.91
N TYR A 688 -22.48 -28.63 37.02
CA TYR A 688 -22.52 -27.16 37.06
C TYR A 688 -21.79 -26.55 38.26
N GLN A 689 -21.68 -27.26 39.39
CA GLN A 689 -21.12 -26.72 40.64
C GLN A 689 -19.63 -26.36 40.55
N SER A 690 -18.85 -26.94 39.63
CA SER A 690 -17.39 -26.75 39.58
C SER A 690 -16.92 -25.48 38.83
N LEU A 691 -17.79 -24.80 38.07
CA LEU A 691 -17.38 -23.62 37.27
C LEU A 691 -17.72 -22.27 37.92
N THR A 692 -18.73 -22.21 38.81
CA THR A 692 -19.03 -21.00 39.58
C THR A 692 -18.02 -20.73 40.69
N ASP A 693 -17.31 -21.78 41.14
CA ASP A 693 -16.21 -21.72 42.12
C ASP A 693 -14.83 -21.59 41.47
N VAL A 694 -14.76 -21.19 40.19
CA VAL A 694 -13.48 -21.03 39.49
C VAL A 694 -12.73 -19.85 40.12
N PRO A 695 -11.54 -20.09 40.71
CA PRO A 695 -10.74 -19.01 41.28
C PRO A 695 -10.46 -17.98 40.18
N LYS A 696 -10.87 -16.73 40.40
CA LYS A 696 -10.43 -15.62 39.54
C LYS A 696 -8.91 -15.58 39.56
N ALA A 697 -8.29 -15.33 38.41
CA ALA A 697 -6.85 -15.13 38.34
C ALA A 697 -6.43 -14.06 39.37
N LEU A 698 -5.62 -14.44 40.36
CA LEU A 698 -5.08 -13.51 41.36
C LEU A 698 -4.00 -12.66 40.70
N ILE A 699 -3.98 -11.36 40.99
CA ILE A 699 -2.93 -10.45 40.52
C ILE A 699 -1.65 -10.80 41.28
N TYR A 700 -0.74 -11.52 40.63
CA TYR A 700 0.57 -11.85 41.18
C TYR A 700 1.46 -10.60 41.20
N LYS A 701 2.09 -10.33 42.34
CA LYS A 701 3.10 -9.27 42.52
C LYS A 701 4.31 -9.85 43.24
N GLU A 702 5.49 -9.45 42.80
CA GLU A 702 6.78 -9.86 43.33
C GLU A 702 7.65 -8.61 43.51
N ASP A 703 8.44 -8.57 44.58
CA ASP A 703 9.41 -7.51 44.82
C ASP A 703 10.61 -7.66 43.86
N SER A 704 11.14 -6.53 43.38
CA SER A 704 12.30 -6.55 42.49
C SER A 704 13.56 -6.90 43.28
N ILE A 705 14.19 -8.03 42.96
CA ILE A 705 15.49 -8.42 43.51
C ILE A 705 16.58 -8.05 42.50
N ASP A 706 17.67 -7.43 42.98
CA ASP A 706 18.85 -7.20 42.16
C ASP A 706 19.65 -8.50 41.99
N LEU A 707 19.64 -9.02 40.76
CA LEU A 707 20.30 -10.27 40.40
C LEU A 707 21.60 -10.03 39.62
N SER A 708 22.03 -8.77 39.45
CA SER A 708 23.31 -8.43 38.80
C SER A 708 24.50 -9.10 39.50
N ILE A 709 24.40 -9.34 40.81
CA ILE A 709 25.40 -10.06 41.61
C ILE A 709 25.70 -11.48 41.13
N TYR A 710 24.82 -12.10 40.34
CA TYR A 710 25.01 -13.45 39.80
C TYR A 710 25.71 -13.45 38.44
N GLU A 711 25.85 -12.29 37.78
CA GLU A 711 26.50 -12.16 36.46
C GLU A 711 27.97 -12.55 36.46
N GLU A 712 28.65 -12.47 37.61
CA GLU A 712 30.07 -12.84 37.77
C GLU A 712 30.25 -14.13 38.60
N ARG A 713 29.17 -14.68 39.17
CA ARG A 713 29.25 -15.90 39.99
C ARG A 713 29.37 -17.19 39.18
N PRO A 714 30.01 -18.23 39.73
CA PRO A 714 30.05 -19.56 39.12
C PRO A 714 28.68 -20.15 38.80
N LEU A 715 28.61 -21.07 37.83
CA LEU A 715 27.35 -21.65 37.36
C LEU A 715 26.56 -22.38 38.47
N TYR A 716 27.25 -23.05 39.40
CA TYR A 716 26.60 -23.77 40.50
C TYR A 716 25.84 -22.82 41.45
N ASP A 717 26.36 -21.62 41.72
CA ASP A 717 25.69 -20.60 42.53
C ASP A 717 24.41 -20.10 41.86
N VAL A 718 24.41 -19.99 40.53
CA VAL A 718 23.23 -19.60 39.74
C VAL A 718 22.16 -20.69 39.82
N ILE A 719 22.55 -21.97 39.69
CA ILE A 719 21.61 -23.11 39.80
C ILE A 719 21.02 -23.19 41.21
N ASP A 720 21.83 -22.99 42.25
CA ASP A 720 21.33 -22.97 43.63
C ASP A 720 20.42 -21.77 43.90
N ALA A 721 20.71 -20.60 43.32
CA ALA A 721 19.79 -19.45 43.35
C ALA A 721 18.46 -19.74 42.64
N ILE A 722 18.47 -20.47 41.52
CA ILE A 722 17.23 -20.89 40.82
C ILE A 722 16.38 -21.80 41.72
N ARG A 723 17.01 -22.75 42.43
CA ARG A 723 16.31 -23.63 43.38
C ARG A 723 15.72 -22.85 44.54
N GLY A 724 16.45 -21.86 45.06
CA GLY A 724 16.04 -21.03 46.20
C GLY A 724 15.06 -19.91 45.86
N ALA A 725 14.92 -19.52 44.58
CA ALA A 725 14.05 -18.43 44.17
C ALA A 725 12.57 -18.77 44.41
N GLN A 726 11.86 -17.89 45.12
CA GLN A 726 10.41 -17.99 45.35
C GLN A 726 9.61 -17.31 44.23
N GLY A 727 10.22 -16.28 43.62
CA GLY A 727 9.58 -15.42 42.63
C GLY A 727 9.74 -15.90 41.19
N ILE A 728 8.69 -15.73 40.38
CA ILE A 728 8.66 -16.16 38.98
C ILE A 728 9.58 -15.27 38.13
N PHE A 729 9.61 -13.96 38.39
CA PHE A 729 10.49 -13.04 37.67
C PHE A 729 11.95 -13.28 38.00
N SER A 730 12.26 -13.47 39.29
CA SER A 730 13.61 -13.83 39.72
C SER A 730 14.11 -15.12 39.05
N LYS A 731 13.28 -16.17 38.99
CA LYS A 731 13.61 -17.41 38.26
C LYS A 731 13.86 -17.15 36.78
N CYS A 732 12.98 -16.38 36.14
CA CYS A 732 13.11 -16.10 34.73
C CYS A 732 14.39 -15.32 34.39
N GLN A 733 14.80 -14.38 35.25
CA GLN A 733 16.05 -13.64 35.10
C GLN A 733 17.27 -14.56 35.24
N LEU A 734 17.26 -15.46 36.22
CA LEU A 734 18.34 -16.44 36.42
C LEU A 734 18.44 -17.45 35.27
N PHE A 735 17.31 -17.94 34.75
CA PHE A 735 17.31 -18.76 33.53
C PHE A 735 17.76 -17.96 32.30
N GLY A 736 17.44 -16.66 32.21
CA GLY A 736 17.99 -15.78 31.18
C GLY A 736 19.51 -15.64 31.25
N LEU A 737 20.08 -15.60 32.46
CA LEU A 737 21.53 -15.62 32.66
C LEU A 737 22.14 -16.96 32.21
N LEU A 738 21.51 -18.09 32.55
CA LEU A 738 21.93 -19.41 32.05
C LEU A 738 21.86 -19.48 30.52
N LEU A 739 20.77 -19.00 29.92
CA LEU A 739 20.60 -18.95 28.46
C LEU A 739 21.75 -18.19 27.80
N LYS A 740 22.15 -17.05 28.38
CA LYS A 740 23.26 -16.23 27.87
C LYS A 740 24.63 -16.92 27.98
N ARG A 741 24.84 -17.74 29.02
CA ARG A 741 26.13 -18.40 29.28
C ARG A 741 26.30 -19.73 28.56
N GLU A 742 25.30 -20.59 28.60
CA GLU A 742 25.38 -22.00 28.17
C GLU A 742 24.51 -22.30 26.93
N GLY A 743 23.56 -21.42 26.60
CA GLY A 743 22.63 -21.60 25.48
C GLY A 743 21.32 -22.31 25.83
N PRO A 744 20.39 -22.43 24.85
CA PRO A 744 19.02 -22.90 25.09
C PRO A 744 18.92 -24.39 25.44
N SER A 745 19.79 -25.21 24.88
CA SER A 745 19.81 -26.67 25.05
C SER A 745 20.52 -27.14 26.31
N TYR A 746 21.02 -26.22 27.15
CA TYR A 746 21.65 -26.59 28.41
C TYR A 746 20.63 -27.24 29.35
N GLU A 747 20.94 -28.44 29.84
CA GLU A 747 20.06 -29.17 30.74
C GLU A 747 20.35 -28.83 32.20
N CYS A 748 19.32 -28.41 32.92
CA CYS A 748 19.40 -28.20 34.36
C CYS A 748 18.06 -28.56 35.02
N LEU A 749 18.11 -29.12 36.24
CA LEU A 749 16.90 -29.52 36.98
C LEU A 749 15.95 -30.45 36.18
N GLY A 750 16.50 -31.28 35.27
CA GLY A 750 15.75 -32.30 34.51
C GLY A 750 15.09 -31.84 33.21
N TYR A 751 15.24 -30.57 32.83
CA TYR A 751 14.75 -30.01 31.56
C TYR A 751 15.77 -29.05 30.95
N THR A 752 15.62 -28.72 29.67
CA THR A 752 16.42 -27.69 29.01
C THR A 752 16.05 -26.28 29.51
N VAL A 753 16.98 -25.32 29.39
CA VAL A 753 16.71 -23.91 29.73
C VAL A 753 15.52 -23.37 28.93
N GLU A 754 15.39 -23.74 27.65
CA GLU A 754 14.27 -23.35 26.79
C GLU A 754 12.93 -23.90 27.31
N GLU A 755 12.87 -25.16 27.75
CA GLU A 755 11.67 -25.75 28.35
C GLU A 755 11.28 -25.06 29.67
N HIS A 756 12.26 -24.74 30.52
CA HIS A 756 12.00 -23.98 31.75
C HIS A 756 11.45 -22.58 31.46
N LEU A 757 12.05 -21.87 30.51
CA LEU A 757 11.58 -20.54 30.09
C LEU A 757 10.19 -20.61 29.47
N THR A 758 9.89 -21.64 28.68
CA THR A 758 8.56 -21.87 28.09
C THR A 758 7.51 -22.20 29.16
N ALA A 759 7.87 -23.01 30.15
CA ALA A 759 7.01 -23.31 31.28
C ALA A 759 6.72 -22.06 32.14
N LEU A 760 7.75 -21.26 32.43
CA LEU A 760 7.60 -19.98 33.14
C LEU A 760 6.77 -18.98 32.35
N TYR A 761 6.96 -18.88 31.03
CA TYR A 761 6.14 -18.08 30.13
C TYR A 761 4.66 -18.46 30.22
N ASN A 762 4.35 -19.75 30.13
CA ASN A 762 2.98 -20.25 30.21
C ASN A 762 2.34 -20.01 31.57
N LEU A 763 3.08 -20.28 32.65
CA LEU A 763 2.64 -20.02 34.03
C LEU A 763 2.37 -18.52 34.25
N ALA A 764 3.31 -17.65 33.87
CA ALA A 764 3.19 -16.21 34.01
C ALA A 764 2.02 -15.64 33.22
N GLY A 765 1.76 -16.15 32.00
CA GLY A 765 0.60 -15.72 31.22
C GLY A 765 -0.73 -16.17 31.82
N THR A 766 -0.78 -17.33 32.48
CA THR A 766 -1.98 -17.78 33.23
C THR A 766 -2.23 -16.89 34.45
N MET A 767 -1.15 -16.44 35.12
CA MET A 767 -1.19 -15.51 36.24
C MET A 767 -1.29 -14.03 35.83
N ARG A 768 -1.22 -13.72 34.54
CA ARG A 768 -1.20 -12.34 33.98
C ARG A 768 -0.07 -11.48 34.50
N TYR A 769 1.08 -12.09 34.78
CA TYR A 769 2.27 -11.35 35.18
C TYR A 769 3.05 -10.90 33.94
N TRP A 770 2.51 -9.88 33.27
CA TRP A 770 2.92 -9.43 31.93
C TRP A 770 4.40 -9.05 31.83
N ARG A 771 5.00 -8.57 32.93
CA ARG A 771 6.44 -8.28 32.98
C ARG A 771 7.28 -9.53 32.69
N VAL A 772 6.94 -10.66 33.31
CA VAL A 772 7.62 -11.94 33.06
C VAL A 772 7.30 -12.44 31.66
N VAL A 773 6.04 -12.37 31.24
CA VAL A 773 5.61 -12.82 29.90
C VAL A 773 6.42 -12.12 28.81
N ARG A 774 6.59 -10.79 28.89
CA ARG A 774 7.44 -10.01 27.99
C ARG A 774 8.91 -10.43 28.07
N TYR A 775 9.43 -10.62 29.29
CA TYR A 775 10.82 -11.00 29.49
C TYR A 775 11.12 -12.38 28.90
N SER A 776 10.32 -13.41 29.21
CA SER A 776 10.47 -14.77 28.68
C SER A 776 10.25 -14.80 27.16
N SER A 777 9.21 -14.12 26.65
CA SER A 777 8.94 -14.02 25.21
C SER A 777 10.12 -13.40 24.44
N SER A 778 10.81 -12.43 25.05
CA SER A 778 12.01 -11.84 24.48
C SER A 778 13.16 -12.83 24.39
N LEU A 779 13.42 -13.58 25.47
CA LEU A 779 14.48 -14.59 25.52
C LEU A 779 14.23 -15.76 24.55
N LEU A 780 12.97 -16.13 24.34
CA LEU A 780 12.54 -17.17 23.40
C LEU A 780 12.44 -16.66 21.95
N HIS A 781 12.72 -15.38 21.71
CA HIS A 781 12.61 -14.74 20.39
C HIS A 781 11.23 -14.85 19.71
N TYR A 782 10.15 -14.86 20.50
CA TYR A 782 8.78 -14.91 19.97
C TYR A 782 8.38 -13.59 19.32
N THR A 783 7.92 -13.66 18.07
CA THR A 783 7.49 -12.51 17.29
C THR A 783 6.02 -12.55 16.94
N VAL A 784 5.41 -11.38 16.81
CA VAL A 784 4.04 -11.26 16.29
C VAL A 784 4.02 -11.44 14.78
N ASP A 785 3.26 -12.42 14.28
CA ASP A 785 3.16 -12.77 12.86
C ASP A 785 2.67 -11.61 11.97
N SER A 786 1.84 -10.72 12.53
CA SER A 786 1.20 -9.61 11.82
C SER A 786 2.00 -8.29 11.83
N LEU A 787 3.26 -8.25 12.31
CA LEU A 787 4.02 -6.97 12.33
C LEU A 787 4.22 -6.37 10.95
N SER A 788 4.56 -7.21 9.98
CA SER A 788 4.88 -6.78 8.62
C SER A 788 3.75 -5.99 7.92
N PRO A 789 2.48 -6.44 7.90
CA PRO A 789 1.39 -5.63 7.35
C PRO A 789 1.12 -4.33 8.13
N PHE A 790 1.29 -4.30 9.46
CA PHE A 790 1.09 -3.09 10.25
C PHE A 790 2.19 -2.05 10.01
N ILE A 791 3.45 -2.47 9.89
CA ILE A 791 4.55 -1.59 9.45
C ILE A 791 4.25 -1.03 8.07
N THR A 792 3.79 -1.88 7.13
CA THR A 792 3.40 -1.43 5.78
C THR A 792 2.30 -0.37 5.83
N ALA A 793 1.29 -0.54 6.70
CA ALA A 793 0.22 0.44 6.87
C ALA A 793 0.75 1.81 7.34
N VAL A 794 1.74 1.84 8.23
CA VAL A 794 2.42 3.07 8.64
C VAL A 794 3.14 3.73 7.46
N LEU A 795 3.92 2.95 6.70
CA LEU A 795 4.69 3.45 5.55
C LEU A 795 3.82 4.07 4.46
N VAL A 796 2.72 3.40 4.13
CA VAL A 796 1.81 3.86 3.06
C VAL A 796 1.11 5.17 3.42
N ASN A 797 0.79 5.38 4.70
CA ASN A 797 0.24 6.65 5.20
C ASN A 797 1.29 7.79 5.20
N GLY A 798 2.42 7.61 4.50
CA GLY A 798 3.48 8.61 4.34
C GLY A 798 4.26 8.86 5.61
N LYS A 799 4.28 7.88 6.54
CA LYS A 799 5.03 7.95 7.80
C LYS A 799 6.21 7.00 7.76
N GLN A 800 7.20 7.23 8.62
CA GLN A 800 8.26 6.26 8.90
C GLN A 800 8.08 5.63 10.28
N LEU A 801 8.68 4.46 10.48
CA LEU A 801 8.71 3.79 11.78
C LEU A 801 10.16 3.50 12.13
N ALA A 802 10.54 3.74 13.39
CA ALA A 802 11.87 3.39 13.88
C ALA A 802 11.77 2.67 15.22
N VAL A 803 12.58 1.63 15.37
CA VAL A 803 12.68 0.83 16.59
C VAL A 803 14.09 0.93 17.16
N GLY A 804 14.20 0.92 18.48
CA GLY A 804 15.47 1.12 19.17
C GLY A 804 15.29 1.70 20.57
N VAL A 805 16.32 1.57 21.40
CA VAL A 805 16.34 2.14 22.76
C VAL A 805 16.92 3.56 22.71
N ILE A 806 16.32 4.50 23.46
CA ILE A 806 16.77 5.90 23.48
C ILE A 806 18.24 5.99 23.92
N GLY A 807 19.03 6.79 23.20
CA GLY A 807 20.47 6.94 23.43
C GLY A 807 21.33 5.86 22.76
N GLN A 808 20.71 4.86 22.11
CA GLN A 808 21.37 3.84 21.32
C GLN A 808 21.02 3.99 19.83
N LYS A 809 21.62 3.14 18.98
CA LYS A 809 21.31 3.13 17.54
C LYS A 809 19.85 2.73 17.32
N GLU A 810 19.12 3.53 16.54
CA GLU A 810 17.78 3.21 16.07
C GLU A 810 17.84 2.63 14.65
N THR A 811 16.98 1.65 14.37
CA THR A 811 16.79 1.11 13.03
C THR A 811 15.49 1.63 12.44
N VAL A 812 15.58 2.30 11.30
CA VAL A 812 14.42 2.84 10.58
C VAL A 812 13.89 1.80 9.61
N PHE A 813 12.59 1.58 9.65
CA PHE A 813 11.86 0.87 8.60
C PHE A 813 11.37 1.93 7.62
N ASP A 814 12.03 1.99 6.47
CA ASP A 814 11.73 2.91 5.36
C ASP A 814 11.08 2.18 4.17
N LYS A 815 11.16 0.85 4.16
CA LYS A 815 10.51 -0.04 3.19
C LYS A 815 9.84 -1.23 3.89
N PRO A 816 8.83 -1.86 3.26
CA PRO A 816 8.24 -3.08 3.80
C PRO A 816 9.28 -4.20 3.92
N MET A 817 9.35 -4.82 5.09
CA MET A 817 10.30 -5.91 5.38
C MET A 817 9.59 -7.25 5.59
N SER A 818 10.29 -8.35 5.36
CA SER A 818 9.82 -9.70 5.68
C SER A 818 9.77 -9.92 7.21
N PRO A 819 8.92 -10.85 7.70
CA PRO A 819 8.89 -11.20 9.13
C PRO A 819 10.26 -11.59 9.70
N ALA A 820 11.09 -12.29 8.92
CA ALA A 820 12.43 -12.71 9.34
C ALA A 820 13.39 -11.51 9.52
N GLU A 821 13.34 -10.53 8.63
CA GLU A 821 14.12 -9.29 8.75
C GLU A 821 13.68 -8.48 9.97
N ILE A 822 12.36 -8.34 10.18
CA ILE A 822 11.79 -7.64 11.35
C ILE A 822 12.27 -8.30 12.65
N ARG A 823 12.18 -9.63 12.73
CA ARG A 823 12.68 -10.42 13.87
C ARG A 823 14.16 -10.15 14.13
N SER A 824 14.98 -10.21 13.09
CA SER A 824 16.42 -9.94 13.18
C SER A 824 16.70 -8.54 13.74
N VAL A 825 16.00 -7.51 13.24
CA VAL A 825 16.19 -6.13 13.72
C VAL A 825 15.81 -5.97 15.19
N ILE A 826 14.64 -6.48 15.60
CA ILE A 826 14.15 -6.35 16.98
C ILE A 826 15.17 -6.92 17.98
N TYR A 827 15.64 -8.14 17.75
CA TYR A 827 16.51 -8.83 18.69
C TYR A 827 18.00 -8.43 18.56
N SER A 828 18.42 -7.83 17.44
CA SER A 828 19.78 -7.29 17.31
C SER A 828 19.92 -5.83 17.78
N THR A 829 18.86 -5.02 17.67
CA THR A 829 18.91 -3.57 17.93
C THR A 829 18.35 -3.21 19.32
N ILE A 830 17.38 -3.97 19.84
CA ILE A 830 16.64 -3.59 21.07
C ILE A 830 17.04 -4.49 22.25
N GLN A 831 16.89 -5.81 22.09
CA GLN A 831 17.11 -6.79 23.17
C GLN A 831 18.47 -6.67 23.90
N PRO A 832 19.61 -6.36 23.23
CA PRO A 832 20.89 -6.23 23.90
C PRO A 832 20.94 -5.09 24.93
N TYR A 833 20.09 -4.07 24.76
CA TYR A 833 20.03 -2.91 25.63
C TYR A 833 18.85 -2.98 26.60
N ASP A 834 17.72 -3.54 26.19
CA ASP A 834 16.55 -3.75 27.04
C ASP A 834 15.71 -4.95 26.57
N VAL A 835 15.72 -6.01 27.38
CA VAL A 835 15.05 -7.29 27.09
C VAL A 835 13.53 -7.12 26.98
N ILE A 836 12.91 -6.31 27.84
CA ILE A 836 11.44 -6.14 27.85
C ILE A 836 11.01 -5.25 26.69
N GLN A 837 11.76 -4.20 26.38
CA GLN A 837 11.44 -3.30 25.27
C GLN A 837 11.44 -4.02 23.91
N ALA A 838 12.23 -5.08 23.72
CA ALA A 838 12.19 -5.86 22.48
C ALA A 838 10.78 -6.43 22.18
N VAL A 839 10.00 -6.76 23.22
CA VAL A 839 8.62 -7.25 23.08
C VAL A 839 7.62 -6.09 23.14
N LEU A 840 7.81 -5.14 24.05
CA LEU A 840 6.92 -3.98 24.18
C LEU A 840 6.89 -3.12 22.90
N GLN A 841 8.03 -2.95 22.23
CA GLN A 841 8.06 -2.22 20.95
C GLN A 841 7.30 -2.97 19.85
N GLN A 842 7.26 -4.31 19.85
CA GLN A 842 6.41 -5.07 18.91
C GLN A 842 4.92 -4.78 19.14
N GLU A 843 4.48 -4.70 20.39
CA GLU A 843 3.10 -4.33 20.75
C GLU A 843 2.76 -2.92 20.25
N ILE A 844 3.63 -1.94 20.53
CA ILE A 844 3.41 -0.55 20.10
C ILE A 844 3.40 -0.43 18.58
N VAL A 845 4.29 -1.12 17.86
CA VAL A 845 4.30 -1.17 16.39
C VAL A 845 2.97 -1.69 15.87
N LEU A 846 2.46 -2.78 16.45
CA LEU A 846 1.17 -3.36 16.08
C LEU A 846 0.02 -2.37 16.32
N TYR A 847 -0.02 -1.73 17.49
CA TYR A 847 -1.07 -0.76 17.81
C TYR A 847 -0.99 0.51 16.96
N CYS A 848 0.20 1.05 16.69
CA CYS A 848 0.39 2.18 15.78
C CYS A 848 -0.11 1.85 14.37
N GLY A 849 0.24 0.68 13.84
CA GLY A 849 -0.24 0.25 12.52
C GLY A 849 -1.75 0.01 12.46
N ARG A 850 -2.37 -0.42 13.56
CA ARG A 850 -3.84 -0.54 13.65
C ARG A 850 -4.51 0.83 13.75
N LEU A 851 -4.04 1.70 14.65
CA LEU A 851 -4.58 3.04 14.86
C LEU A 851 -4.45 3.92 13.62
N ILE A 852 -3.33 3.87 12.89
CA ILE A 852 -3.19 4.68 11.68
C ILE A 852 -4.13 4.22 10.56
N ALA A 853 -4.49 2.93 10.53
CA ALA A 853 -5.43 2.39 9.57
C ALA A 853 -6.89 2.75 9.89
N THR A 854 -7.25 2.93 11.16
CA THR A 854 -8.62 3.27 11.60
C THR A 854 -8.82 4.77 11.79
N ASN A 855 -7.84 5.47 12.35
CA ASN A 855 -7.86 6.86 12.78
C ASN A 855 -6.57 7.58 12.36
N PRO A 856 -6.32 7.76 11.05
CA PRO A 856 -5.09 8.37 10.55
C PRO A 856 -4.85 9.79 11.08
N ASP A 857 -5.93 10.52 11.40
CA ASP A 857 -5.86 11.90 11.88
C ASP A 857 -5.10 12.05 13.20
N MET A 858 -5.06 11.01 14.04
CA MET A 858 -4.30 10.99 15.30
C MET A 858 -2.78 11.17 15.06
N PHE A 859 -2.31 10.84 13.86
CA PHE A 859 -0.91 10.94 13.44
C PHE A 859 -0.62 12.22 12.64
N ASN A 860 -1.55 13.17 12.58
CA ASN A 860 -1.33 14.45 11.91
C ASN A 860 -0.21 15.24 12.58
N GLY A 861 0.76 15.68 11.77
CA GLY A 861 1.96 16.35 12.27
C GLY A 861 3.07 15.42 12.78
N ILE A 862 2.86 14.10 12.86
CA ILE A 862 3.94 13.14 13.15
C ILE A 862 4.43 12.60 11.82
N LEU A 863 5.72 12.67 11.50
CA LEU A 863 6.26 12.08 10.26
C LEU A 863 6.90 10.71 10.52
N LYS A 864 7.70 10.58 11.57
CA LYS A 864 8.35 9.33 12.00
C LYS A 864 7.89 8.94 13.39
N ILE A 865 7.39 7.72 13.50
CA ILE A 865 7.03 7.12 14.78
C ILE A 865 8.29 6.43 15.32
N ARG A 866 8.96 7.07 16.29
CA ARG A 866 10.13 6.50 16.96
C ARG A 866 9.66 5.77 18.22
N VAL A 867 9.56 4.45 18.16
CA VAL A 867 8.88 3.64 19.19
C VAL A 867 9.54 3.75 20.57
N GLY A 868 10.87 3.92 20.63
CA GLY A 868 11.56 4.24 21.89
C GLY A 868 11.07 5.54 22.54
N TRP A 869 10.82 6.58 21.74
CA TRP A 869 10.28 7.87 22.24
C TRP A 869 8.80 7.81 22.58
N VAL A 870 8.05 6.87 21.98
CA VAL A 870 6.68 6.58 22.40
C VAL A 870 6.67 6.02 23.82
N ILE A 871 7.60 5.12 24.13
CA ILE A 871 7.78 4.62 25.50
C ILE A 871 8.17 5.76 26.44
N GLU A 872 9.02 6.70 26.01
CA GLU A 872 9.34 7.88 26.82
C GLU A 872 8.11 8.77 27.08
N ALA A 873 7.24 8.96 26.07
CA ALA A 873 5.97 9.66 26.24
C ALA A 873 5.08 8.95 27.30
N PHE A 874 5.09 7.62 27.34
CA PHE A 874 4.38 6.85 28.38
C PHE A 874 4.93 7.16 29.76
N LYS A 875 6.27 7.15 29.93
CA LYS A 875 6.90 7.47 31.20
C LYS A 875 6.58 8.90 31.66
N VAL A 876 6.66 9.87 30.74
CA VAL A 876 6.31 11.27 31.02
C VAL A 876 4.84 11.39 31.44
N TYR A 877 3.92 10.71 30.77
CA TYR A 877 2.50 10.73 31.15
C TYR A 877 2.26 10.10 32.53
N LEU A 878 2.88 8.95 32.82
CA LEU A 878 2.76 8.29 34.12
C LEU A 878 3.30 9.15 35.27
N ASP A 879 4.42 9.84 35.04
CA ASP A 879 4.99 10.82 35.97
C ASP A 879 4.02 11.99 36.23
N ILE A 880 3.38 12.53 35.17
CA ILE A 880 2.39 13.61 35.27
C ILE A 880 1.21 13.21 36.17
N ILE A 881 0.72 11.98 36.06
CA ILE A 881 -0.41 11.49 36.87
C ILE A 881 0.02 10.85 38.21
N GLY A 882 1.31 10.93 38.55
CA GLY A 882 1.85 10.43 39.83
C GLY A 882 1.87 8.91 39.97
N LYS A 883 1.92 8.15 38.88
CA LYS A 883 2.06 6.69 38.90
C LYS A 883 3.52 6.26 38.75
N ASP A 884 3.89 5.16 39.41
CA ASP A 884 5.22 4.57 39.26
C ASP A 884 5.48 4.13 37.82
N VAL A 885 6.53 4.68 37.21
CA VAL A 885 6.93 4.41 35.83
C VAL A 885 7.30 2.93 35.63
N ASN A 886 7.87 2.28 36.64
CA ASN A 886 8.27 0.86 36.54
C ASN A 886 7.07 -0.09 36.47
N SER A 887 5.90 0.35 36.95
CA SER A 887 4.66 -0.44 36.86
C SER A 887 4.21 -0.68 35.42
N MET A 888 4.61 0.20 34.49
CA MET A 888 4.27 0.11 33.06
C MET A 888 4.66 -1.23 32.43
N TYR A 889 5.82 -1.78 32.80
CA TYR A 889 6.29 -3.06 32.22
C TYR A 889 5.38 -4.24 32.57
N ASN A 890 4.55 -4.10 33.61
CA ASN A 890 3.56 -5.09 34.00
C ASN A 890 2.13 -4.71 33.61
N TYR A 891 1.91 -3.64 32.85
CA TYR A 891 0.58 -3.33 32.32
C TYR A 891 0.18 -4.38 31.30
N SER A 892 -1.10 -4.73 31.28
CA SER A 892 -1.68 -5.60 30.27
C SER A 892 -1.51 -5.03 28.87
N PRO A 893 -1.47 -5.88 27.82
CA PRO A 893 -1.50 -5.42 26.43
C PRO A 893 -2.56 -4.35 26.13
N TYR A 894 -3.77 -4.50 26.67
CA TYR A 894 -4.84 -3.52 26.56
C TYR A 894 -4.49 -2.19 27.22
N GLU A 895 -3.95 -2.20 28.45
CA GLU A 895 -3.52 -0.99 29.14
C GLU A 895 -2.40 -0.25 28.38
N ILE A 896 -1.46 -0.98 27.75
CA ILE A 896 -0.44 -0.38 26.87
C ILE A 896 -1.10 0.29 25.66
N ARG A 897 -2.09 -0.35 25.04
CA ARG A 897 -2.85 0.25 23.92
C ARG A 897 -3.60 1.52 24.35
N GLN A 898 -4.23 1.51 25.54
CA GLN A 898 -4.91 2.69 26.08
C GLN A 898 -3.93 3.83 26.37
N LEU A 899 -2.75 3.50 26.90
CA LEU A 899 -1.68 4.46 27.14
C LEU A 899 -1.21 5.11 25.84
N LEU A 900 -1.02 4.31 24.78
CA LEU A 900 -0.71 4.79 23.43
C LEU A 900 -1.76 5.76 22.90
N TRP A 901 -3.04 5.38 22.97
CA TRP A 901 -4.14 6.23 22.53
C TRP A 901 -4.14 7.57 23.28
N LYS A 902 -3.98 7.52 24.62
CA LYS A 902 -3.98 8.70 25.48
C LYS A 902 -2.84 9.67 25.13
N VAL A 903 -1.60 9.20 24.98
CA VAL A 903 -0.47 10.08 24.66
C VAL A 903 -0.46 10.58 23.22
N LEU A 904 -1.06 9.84 22.28
CA LEU A 904 -1.22 10.29 20.89
C LEU A 904 -2.24 11.46 20.81
N ASN A 905 -3.34 11.38 21.56
CA ASN A 905 -4.42 12.37 21.55
C ASN A 905 -4.28 13.45 22.62
N VAL A 906 -3.06 13.77 23.07
CA VAL A 906 -2.83 14.76 24.14
C VAL A 906 -3.55 16.09 23.90
N ARG A 907 -3.67 16.55 22.65
CA ARG A 907 -4.35 17.81 22.29
C ARG A 907 -5.85 17.83 22.60
N GLU A 908 -6.52 16.68 22.60
CA GLU A 908 -7.97 16.61 22.78
C GLU A 908 -8.39 16.78 24.24
N TRP A 909 -7.54 16.37 25.18
CA TRP A 909 -7.85 16.35 26.61
C TRP A 909 -6.90 17.22 27.46
N ALA A 910 -5.85 17.80 26.87
CA ALA A 910 -4.86 18.58 27.62
C ALA A 910 -5.45 19.76 28.39
N ASP A 911 -6.41 20.45 27.78
CA ASP A 911 -7.11 21.56 28.41
C ASP A 911 -8.06 21.09 29.52
N GLU A 912 -8.72 19.93 29.33
CA GLU A 912 -9.62 19.34 30.33
C GLU A 912 -8.86 18.89 31.58
N GLU A 913 -7.70 18.27 31.41
CA GLU A 913 -6.84 17.83 32.52
C GLU A 913 -5.86 18.91 33.02
N GLN A 914 -5.97 20.14 32.49
CA GLN A 914 -5.17 21.31 32.92
C GLN A 914 -3.66 21.05 32.90
N LEU A 915 -3.17 20.39 31.85
CA LEU A 915 -1.74 20.16 31.62
C LEU A 915 -0.99 21.49 31.57
N THR A 916 0.15 21.56 32.27
CA THR A 916 1.04 22.72 32.15
C THR A 916 1.67 22.77 30.75
N VAL A 917 2.04 23.96 30.29
CA VAL A 917 2.68 24.15 28.97
C VAL A 917 3.97 23.31 28.83
N LEU A 918 4.74 23.19 29.92
CA LEU A 918 5.94 22.35 29.94
C LEU A 918 5.60 20.87 29.73
N GLN A 919 4.57 20.35 30.40
CA GLN A 919 4.15 18.96 30.25
C GLN A 919 3.65 18.69 28.82
N LEU A 920 2.87 19.61 28.24
CA LEU A 920 2.41 19.51 26.87
C LEU A 920 3.58 19.51 25.87
N ARG A 921 4.55 20.42 26.03
CA ARG A 921 5.78 20.47 25.22
C ARG A 921 6.60 19.19 25.33
N ARG A 922 6.69 18.59 26.53
CA ARG A 922 7.40 17.31 26.72
C ARG A 922 6.71 16.17 25.95
N LEU A 923 5.40 16.02 26.10
CA LEU A 923 4.61 14.98 25.42
C LEU A 923 4.65 15.14 23.90
N GLU A 924 4.36 16.33 23.38
CA GLU A 924 4.40 16.62 21.93
C GLU A 924 5.81 16.54 21.36
N GLY A 925 6.81 16.90 22.17
CA GLY A 925 8.22 16.76 21.85
C GLY A 925 8.61 15.32 21.60
N CYS A 926 8.17 14.36 22.43
CA CYS A 926 8.44 12.93 22.25
C CYS A 926 7.96 12.41 20.88
N TRP A 927 6.86 12.95 20.37
CA TRP A 927 6.30 12.61 19.06
C TRP A 927 6.91 13.36 17.88
N CYS A 928 7.75 14.37 18.13
CA CYS A 928 8.19 15.33 17.12
C CYS A 928 7.02 15.91 16.33
N ARG A 929 5.88 16.17 17.00
CA ARG A 929 4.66 16.59 16.30
C ARG A 929 4.79 18.04 15.83
N VAL A 930 4.60 18.28 14.53
CA VAL A 930 4.71 19.59 13.87
C VAL A 930 3.36 20.12 13.34
N PRO A 931 3.22 21.44 13.10
CA PRO A 931 2.04 22.01 12.45
C PRO A 931 1.80 21.51 11.02
N SER A 932 0.58 21.73 10.50
CA SER A 932 0.27 21.47 9.10
C SER A 932 1.13 22.30 8.16
N HIS A 933 1.62 21.72 7.07
CA HIS A 933 2.51 22.35 6.08
C HIS A 933 3.88 22.79 6.61
N PHE A 934 4.26 22.38 7.83
CA PHE A 934 5.54 22.75 8.45
C PHE A 934 6.75 22.48 7.55
N TYR A 935 6.87 21.30 6.95
CA TYR A 935 8.01 21.00 6.07
C TYR A 935 8.06 21.91 4.85
N ASN A 936 6.91 22.23 4.24
CA ASN A 936 6.86 23.18 3.12
C ASN A 936 7.26 24.59 3.56
N GLN A 937 6.88 24.99 4.78
CA GLN A 937 7.30 26.26 5.38
C GLN A 937 8.81 26.30 5.63
N VAL A 938 9.41 25.21 6.10
CA VAL A 938 10.87 25.10 6.27
C VAL A 938 11.59 25.13 4.92
N TRP A 939 11.03 24.54 3.86
CA TRP A 939 11.56 24.70 2.51
C TRP A 939 11.61 26.18 2.08
N ASP A 940 10.57 26.95 2.39
CA ASP A 940 10.52 28.38 2.07
C ASP A 940 11.53 29.20 2.89
N ILE A 941 11.82 28.79 4.13
CA ILE A 941 12.94 29.33 4.91
C ILE A 941 14.26 29.01 4.22
N MET A 942 14.47 27.75 3.80
CA MET A 942 15.71 27.31 3.17
C MET A 942 16.02 28.11 1.90
N ILE A 943 15.02 28.45 1.06
CA ILE A 943 15.21 29.31 -0.12
C ILE A 943 15.82 30.67 0.26
N ARG A 944 15.55 31.16 1.46
CA ARG A 944 15.89 32.52 1.92
C ARG A 944 17.10 32.57 2.87
N THR A 945 17.81 31.45 2.99
CA THR A 945 18.96 31.29 3.89
C THR A 945 20.13 30.64 3.15
N PRO A 946 21.07 31.41 2.57
CA PRO A 946 22.12 30.92 1.67
C PRO A 946 23.05 29.84 2.26
N GLU A 947 23.38 29.92 3.55
CA GLU A 947 24.22 28.92 4.24
C GLU A 947 23.39 27.83 4.95
N GLY A 948 22.06 27.86 4.81
CA GLY A 948 21.15 26.89 5.41
C GLY A 948 20.86 27.09 6.91
N ILE A 949 20.36 26.05 7.57
CA ILE A 949 19.84 26.09 8.95
C ILE A 949 20.76 25.26 9.86
N SER A 950 21.08 25.75 11.06
CA SER A 950 21.80 24.97 12.07
C SER A 950 21.08 24.85 13.40
N VAL A 951 21.23 23.69 14.04
CA VAL A 951 20.75 23.42 15.39
C VAL A 951 21.60 22.33 16.04
N GLN A 952 22.00 22.55 17.30
CA GLN A 952 22.91 21.73 18.09
C GLN A 952 24.15 21.25 17.31
N GLY A 953 24.77 22.17 16.57
CA GLY A 953 25.96 21.90 15.75
C GLY A 953 25.72 21.10 14.46
N HIS A 954 24.48 20.67 14.18
CA HIS A 954 24.11 20.01 12.93
C HIS A 954 23.69 21.08 11.92
N ILE A 955 24.29 21.03 10.73
CA ILE A 955 24.05 22.00 9.65
C ILE A 955 23.28 21.31 8.53
N LEU A 956 22.15 21.91 8.17
CA LEU A 956 21.43 21.62 6.94
C LEU A 956 21.76 22.69 5.91
N PRO A 957 22.66 22.41 4.96
CA PRO A 957 23.08 23.43 4.01
C PRO A 957 21.98 23.69 2.98
N GLN A 958 21.86 24.93 2.49
CA GLN A 958 20.91 25.26 1.42
C GLN A 958 21.18 24.48 0.14
N GLN A 959 22.42 24.51 -0.32
CA GLN A 959 22.93 23.69 -1.39
C GLN A 959 23.83 22.59 -0.81
N PRO A 960 23.73 21.33 -1.26
CA PRO A 960 22.96 20.86 -2.42
C PRO A 960 21.51 20.43 -2.07
N THR A 961 20.95 20.79 -0.92
CA THR A 961 19.60 20.33 -0.52
C THR A 961 18.53 20.74 -1.53
N LEU A 962 18.49 22.03 -1.91
CA LEU A 962 17.50 22.54 -2.85
C LEU A 962 17.74 22.05 -4.30
N SER A 963 18.98 21.70 -4.65
CA SER A 963 19.27 21.07 -5.94
C SER A 963 18.84 19.61 -5.98
N ASN A 964 19.06 18.87 -4.89
CA ASN A 964 18.83 17.43 -4.84
C ASN A 964 17.37 17.06 -4.62
N MET A 965 16.54 17.97 -4.11
CA MET A 965 15.19 17.67 -3.64
C MET A 965 14.16 18.67 -4.20
N THR A 966 12.88 18.41 -3.99
CA THR A 966 11.76 19.28 -4.39
C THR A 966 10.81 19.61 -3.25
N LYS A 967 10.17 20.78 -3.35
CA LYS A 967 9.12 21.23 -2.42
C LYS A 967 7.99 20.19 -2.36
N SER A 968 7.66 19.73 -1.17
CA SER A 968 6.64 18.70 -0.86
C SER A 968 7.03 17.23 -1.07
N GLU A 969 8.29 16.90 -1.38
CA GLU A 969 8.72 15.49 -1.37
C GLU A 969 8.92 14.98 0.06
N LEU A 970 8.72 13.66 0.25
CA LEU A 970 8.86 13.04 1.57
C LEU A 970 10.31 13.03 2.07
N THR A 971 11.29 12.82 1.19
CA THR A 971 12.73 12.80 1.52
C THR A 971 13.24 14.12 2.11
N PHE A 972 12.80 15.28 1.60
CA PHE A 972 13.11 16.57 2.23
C PHE A 972 12.52 16.67 3.63
N ALA A 973 11.25 16.29 3.81
CA ALA A 973 10.61 16.31 5.12
C ALA A 973 11.36 15.42 6.14
N LEU A 974 11.85 14.26 5.70
CA LEU A 974 12.64 13.35 6.51
C LEU A 974 14.01 13.92 6.92
N LEU A 975 14.65 14.70 6.06
CA LEU A 975 15.90 15.39 6.37
C LEU A 975 15.71 16.44 7.47
N ILE A 976 14.62 17.22 7.41
CA ILE A 976 14.25 18.14 8.50
C ILE A 976 13.98 17.37 9.79
N GLU A 977 13.29 16.25 9.69
CA GLU A 977 12.97 15.44 10.86
C GLU A 977 14.20 14.83 11.51
N GLU A 978 15.18 14.39 10.71
CA GLU A 978 16.48 13.92 11.19
C GLU A 978 17.17 14.98 12.05
N ILE A 979 17.19 16.23 11.61
CA ILE A 979 17.77 17.35 12.37
C ILE A 979 17.03 17.58 13.68
N LEU A 980 15.69 17.59 13.67
CA LEU A 980 14.89 17.75 14.89
C LEU A 980 15.06 16.55 15.85
N ASN A 981 15.34 15.36 15.32
CA ASN A 981 15.52 14.14 16.08
C ASN A 981 16.84 14.06 16.84
N HIS A 982 17.87 14.84 16.45
CA HIS A 982 19.13 14.98 17.18
C HIS A 982 18.95 15.70 18.52
N ILE A 983 17.91 16.52 18.64
CA ILE A 983 17.60 17.24 19.88
C ILE A 983 17.20 16.24 20.96
N ILE A 984 17.94 16.17 22.06
CA ILE A 984 17.71 15.20 23.14
C ILE A 984 16.47 15.58 23.98
N TYR A 985 16.28 16.86 24.30
CA TYR A 985 15.20 17.30 25.19
C TYR A 985 13.90 17.55 24.40
N PRO A 986 12.79 16.81 24.69
CA PRO A 986 11.53 16.95 23.99
C PRO A 986 10.97 18.39 23.97
N GLU A 987 11.05 19.09 25.10
CA GLU A 987 10.57 20.46 25.24
C GLU A 987 11.37 21.46 24.40
N TYR A 988 12.69 21.24 24.25
CA TYR A 988 13.53 22.07 23.38
C TYR A 988 13.19 21.83 21.91
N ARG A 989 12.94 20.57 21.54
CA ARG A 989 12.50 20.20 20.19
C ARG A 989 11.22 20.94 19.78
N GLN A 990 10.26 21.08 20.69
CA GLN A 990 9.04 21.86 20.44
C GLN A 990 9.32 23.37 20.28
N ILE A 991 10.22 23.95 21.09
CA ILE A 991 10.61 25.36 20.92
C ILE A 991 11.26 25.61 19.55
N VAL A 992 12.06 24.67 19.04
CA VAL A 992 12.67 24.76 17.70
C VAL A 992 11.59 24.73 16.60
N VAL A 993 10.58 23.86 16.73
CA VAL A 993 9.44 23.80 15.81
C VAL A 993 8.62 25.10 15.84
N GLU A 994 8.35 25.64 17.03
CA GLU A 994 7.69 26.95 17.21
C GLU A 994 8.50 28.07 16.53
N LEU A 995 9.82 28.11 16.74
CA LEU A 995 10.71 29.11 16.15
C LEU A 995 10.68 29.05 14.61
N LEU A 996 10.84 27.86 14.01
CA LEU A 996 10.80 27.72 12.55
C LEU A 996 9.46 28.16 11.97
N SER A 997 8.35 27.87 12.66
CA SER A 997 7.01 28.34 12.25
C SER A 997 6.91 29.88 12.28
N ILE A 998 7.52 30.52 13.28
CA ILE A 998 7.58 31.98 13.40
C ILE A 998 8.45 32.59 12.30
N VAL A 999 9.64 32.02 12.05
CA VAL A 999 10.55 32.48 10.98
C VAL A 999 9.85 32.41 9.63
N SER A 1000 9.21 31.27 9.31
CA SER A 1000 8.46 31.12 8.07
C SER A 1000 7.37 32.19 7.95
N THR A 1001 6.59 32.43 9.01
CA THR A 1001 5.52 33.44 9.01
C THR A 1001 6.05 34.84 8.77
N ILE A 1002 7.21 35.20 9.37
CA ILE A 1002 7.86 36.49 9.15
C ILE A 1002 8.33 36.64 7.70
N LEU A 1003 9.00 35.63 7.14
CA LEU A 1003 9.47 35.67 5.75
C LEU A 1003 8.33 35.69 4.73
N LEU A 1004 7.24 34.95 4.98
CA LEU A 1004 6.04 34.94 4.12
C LEU A 1004 5.37 36.30 4.04
N ARG A 1005 5.34 37.05 5.15
CA ARG A 1005 4.74 38.39 5.20
C ARG A 1005 5.65 39.48 4.65
N ASN A 1006 6.95 39.22 4.56
CA ASN A 1006 7.98 40.17 4.14
C ASN A 1006 8.86 39.50 3.06
N PRO A 1007 8.35 39.35 1.82
CA PRO A 1007 9.04 38.67 0.72
C PRO A 1007 10.36 39.32 0.30
N GLU A 1008 10.67 40.51 0.79
CA GLU A 1008 11.93 41.22 0.62
C GLU A 1008 13.04 40.80 1.60
N LEU A 1009 12.74 40.09 2.70
CA LEU A 1009 13.75 39.78 3.73
C LEU A 1009 14.51 38.48 3.47
N SER A 1010 15.85 38.52 3.42
CA SER A 1010 16.68 37.30 3.36
C SER A 1010 17.78 37.32 4.42
N PHE A 1011 18.19 36.13 4.88
CA PHE A 1011 19.31 35.99 5.81
C PHE A 1011 20.65 36.06 5.06
N ARG A 1012 21.67 36.69 5.64
CA ARG A 1012 23.02 36.75 5.03
C ARG A 1012 23.88 35.51 5.33
N LYS A 1013 23.68 34.92 6.49
CA LYS A 1013 24.46 33.80 7.02
C LYS A 1013 23.53 32.63 7.35
N GLN A 1014 24.12 31.57 7.86
CA GLN A 1014 23.41 30.45 8.44
C GLN A 1014 22.40 30.91 9.50
N LEU A 1015 21.21 30.33 9.45
CA LEU A 1015 20.19 30.52 10.47
C LEU A 1015 20.48 29.60 11.66
N ASP A 1016 21.18 30.13 12.66
CA ASP A 1016 21.46 29.44 13.92
C ASP A 1016 20.24 29.50 14.84
N LEU A 1017 19.56 28.36 14.99
CA LEU A 1017 18.36 28.25 15.82
C LEU A 1017 18.69 28.32 17.31
N ASP A 1018 19.86 27.82 17.75
CA ASP A 1018 20.25 27.87 19.15
C ASP A 1018 20.56 29.31 19.58
N GLU A 1019 21.22 30.08 18.73
CA GLU A 1019 21.51 31.49 19.00
C GLU A 1019 20.21 32.29 19.15
N LEU A 1020 19.24 32.08 18.26
CA LEU A 1020 17.95 32.76 18.31
C LEU A 1020 17.15 32.40 19.58
N ILE A 1021 17.14 31.13 19.98
CA ILE A 1021 16.44 30.69 21.19
C ILE A 1021 17.14 31.24 22.44
N ASN A 1022 18.48 31.23 22.49
CA ASN A 1022 19.25 31.83 23.59
C ASN A 1022 19.03 33.34 23.69
N ASN A 1023 19.02 34.05 22.57
CA ASN A 1023 18.72 35.48 22.53
C ASN A 1023 17.30 35.77 23.03
N ALA A 1024 16.30 34.98 22.61
CA ALA A 1024 14.93 35.08 23.10
C ALA A 1024 14.86 34.84 24.63
N TYR A 1025 15.53 33.80 25.11
CA TYR A 1025 15.62 33.47 26.54
C TYR A 1025 16.31 34.58 27.35
N HIS A 1026 17.40 35.15 26.83
CA HIS A 1026 18.09 36.27 27.48
C HIS A 1026 17.22 37.51 27.62
N MET A 1027 16.42 37.82 26.60
CA MET A 1027 15.44 38.91 26.66
C MET A 1027 14.33 38.59 27.66
N PHE A 1028 13.81 37.35 27.66
CA PHE A 1028 12.82 36.90 28.63
C PHE A 1028 13.31 37.02 30.08
N CYS A 1029 14.52 36.55 30.39
CA CYS A 1029 15.08 36.67 31.74
C CYS A 1029 15.32 38.12 32.14
N LYS A 1030 15.79 38.96 31.20
CA LYS A 1030 16.01 40.39 31.47
C LYS A 1030 14.70 41.10 31.80
N ASP A 1031 13.66 40.87 31.00
CA ASP A 1031 12.37 41.57 31.14
C ASP A 1031 11.56 41.05 32.35
N ASN A 1032 11.87 39.84 32.85
CA ASN A 1032 11.24 39.24 34.04
C ASN A 1032 12.13 39.21 35.30
N ASN A 1033 13.32 39.83 35.27
CA ASN A 1033 14.29 39.85 36.38
C ASN A 1033 14.67 38.44 36.91
N LEU A 1034 14.86 37.46 36.02
CA LEU A 1034 15.22 36.09 36.37
C LEU A 1034 16.73 35.83 36.25
N GLU A 1035 17.28 35.02 37.15
CA GLU A 1035 18.66 34.50 37.03
C GLU A 1035 18.78 33.50 35.87
N ARG A 1036 19.86 33.60 35.10
CA ARG A 1036 20.14 32.72 33.96
C ARG A 1036 20.76 31.41 34.44
N LYS A 1037 19.93 30.49 34.98
CA LYS A 1037 20.37 29.15 35.39
C LYS A 1037 20.01 28.09 34.35
N ASP A 1038 18.72 27.86 34.15
CA ASP A 1038 18.19 26.90 33.18
C ASP A 1038 17.02 27.49 32.39
N MET A 1039 16.72 26.94 31.21
CA MET A 1039 15.63 27.40 30.35
C MET A 1039 14.25 26.87 30.80
N ARG A 1040 14.14 26.19 31.95
CA ARG A 1040 12.89 25.54 32.37
C ARG A 1040 11.76 26.55 32.57
N SER A 1041 12.10 27.72 33.11
CA SER A 1041 11.15 28.84 33.27
C SER A 1041 10.60 29.34 31.93
N PHE A 1042 11.44 29.35 30.89
CA PHE A 1042 11.05 29.74 29.53
C PHE A 1042 10.20 28.65 28.85
N TYR A 1043 10.57 27.38 29.01
CA TYR A 1043 9.78 26.24 28.53
C TYR A 1043 8.41 26.13 29.21
N ALA A 1044 8.29 26.60 30.45
CA ALA A 1044 7.02 26.63 31.18
C ALA A 1044 6.15 27.86 30.84
N ALA A 1045 6.71 28.89 30.19
CA ALA A 1045 5.97 30.09 29.84
C ALA A 1045 4.92 29.81 28.74
N LYS A 1046 3.79 30.54 28.80
CA LYS A 1046 2.71 30.45 27.80
C LYS A 1046 3.22 30.68 26.38
N HIS A 1047 2.63 29.98 25.40
CA HIS A 1047 2.97 30.12 23.99
C HIS A 1047 2.98 31.58 23.52
N SER A 1048 1.99 32.39 23.90
CA SER A 1048 1.94 33.81 23.52
C SER A 1048 3.17 34.62 23.99
N ILE A 1049 3.74 34.25 25.14
CA ILE A 1049 4.93 34.90 25.70
C ILE A 1049 6.16 34.43 24.94
N THR A 1050 6.36 33.11 24.79
CA THR A 1050 7.53 32.57 24.07
C THR A 1050 7.54 33.02 22.62
N THR A 1051 6.40 33.02 21.93
CA THR A 1051 6.25 33.54 20.56
C THR A 1051 6.71 34.99 20.44
N GLY A 1052 6.35 35.87 21.40
CA GLY A 1052 6.77 37.26 21.38
C GLY A 1052 8.29 37.44 21.46
N TYR A 1053 8.95 36.71 22.37
CA TYR A 1053 10.41 36.77 22.52
C TYR A 1053 11.16 36.12 21.34
N LEU A 1054 10.66 34.99 20.82
CA LEU A 1054 11.21 34.33 19.64
C LEU A 1054 11.09 35.24 18.41
N ALA A 1055 9.92 35.83 18.16
CA ALA A 1055 9.72 36.77 17.05
C ALA A 1055 10.65 38.00 17.18
N ARG A 1056 10.79 38.56 18.38
CA ARG A 1056 11.71 39.68 18.65
C ARG A 1056 13.17 39.28 18.39
N ALA A 1057 13.57 38.05 18.71
CA ALA A 1057 14.92 37.56 18.42
C ALA A 1057 15.16 37.44 16.91
N VAL A 1058 14.20 36.87 16.17
CA VAL A 1058 14.26 36.74 14.71
C VAL A 1058 14.35 38.11 14.05
N VAL A 1059 13.46 39.05 14.40
CA VAL A 1059 13.45 40.41 13.85
C VAL A 1059 14.77 41.13 14.15
N ASN A 1060 15.30 41.03 15.38
CA ASN A 1060 16.59 41.63 15.71
C ASN A 1060 17.75 41.03 14.91
N ASN A 1061 17.71 39.73 14.64
CA ASN A 1061 18.73 39.06 13.82
C ASN A 1061 18.67 39.54 12.37
N VAL A 1062 17.47 39.57 11.78
CA VAL A 1062 17.25 40.09 10.41
C VAL A 1062 17.62 41.58 10.32
N LEU A 1063 17.33 42.40 11.34
CA LEU A 1063 17.68 43.83 11.33
C LEU A 1063 19.18 44.09 11.51
N LYS A 1064 19.90 43.23 12.24
CA LYS A 1064 21.35 43.38 12.45
C LYS A 1064 22.18 42.83 11.29
N GLY A 1065 21.63 41.91 10.50
CA GLY A 1065 22.41 41.15 9.52
C GLY A 1065 21.64 40.63 8.32
N GLY A 1066 20.46 41.14 7.98
CA GLY A 1066 19.71 40.83 6.76
C GLY A 1066 19.96 41.85 5.64
N GLU A 1067 19.69 41.46 4.39
CA GLU A 1067 19.48 42.41 3.29
C GLU A 1067 17.98 42.54 2.99
N LEU A 1068 17.58 43.73 2.54
CA LEU A 1068 16.38 43.89 1.72
C LEU A 1068 16.78 43.39 0.33
N ALA A 1069 16.27 42.23 -0.06
CA ALA A 1069 16.44 41.72 -1.41
C ALA A 1069 15.79 42.71 -2.39
N THR A 1070 16.60 43.53 -3.05
CA THR A 1070 16.26 44.02 -4.39
C THR A 1070 16.19 42.78 -5.28
N SER A 1071 15.03 42.56 -5.90
CA SER A 1071 14.68 41.48 -6.84
C SER A 1071 15.85 40.64 -7.36
N CYS A 1072 15.71 39.31 -7.26
CA CYS A 1072 16.67 38.28 -7.73
C CYS A 1072 16.95 38.25 -9.25
N LEU A 1073 17.02 39.39 -9.94
CA LEU A 1073 17.37 39.49 -11.36
C LEU A 1073 18.74 40.12 -11.63
N ASP A 1074 19.38 40.81 -10.67
CA ASP A 1074 20.57 41.63 -10.98
C ASP A 1074 21.91 41.16 -10.38
N SER A 1075 21.96 40.08 -9.59
CA SER A 1075 23.19 39.73 -8.85
C SER A 1075 24.06 38.62 -9.47
N MET A 1076 23.96 38.36 -10.78
CA MET A 1076 24.89 37.45 -11.48
C MET A 1076 25.98 38.15 -12.30
N ASP A 1077 26.07 39.48 -12.28
CA ASP A 1077 26.93 40.24 -13.22
C ASP A 1077 28.14 40.95 -12.59
N SER A 1078 28.63 40.58 -11.40
CA SER A 1078 29.75 41.32 -10.80
C SER A 1078 30.81 40.52 -10.02
N THR A 1079 31.24 39.37 -10.52
CA THR A 1079 32.50 38.73 -10.07
C THR A 1079 33.22 38.00 -11.19
N GLN A 1080 33.70 38.72 -12.21
CA GLN A 1080 34.78 38.27 -13.10
C GLN A 1080 35.56 39.48 -13.62
N GLU A 1081 36.41 40.08 -12.79
CA GLU A 1081 37.50 40.97 -13.23
C GLU A 1081 38.40 41.21 -12.01
N ASP A 1082 39.31 40.26 -11.73
CA ASP A 1082 40.60 40.46 -11.03
C ASP A 1082 41.19 39.11 -10.60
N GLU A 1083 41.69 38.29 -11.54
CA GLU A 1083 42.68 37.24 -11.25
C GLU A 1083 43.30 36.67 -12.55
N PHE A 1084 43.99 37.53 -13.31
CA PHE A 1084 44.90 37.09 -14.38
C PHE A 1084 46.18 37.92 -14.39
N GLN A 1085 46.98 37.80 -13.32
CA GLN A 1085 48.39 38.16 -13.34
C GLN A 1085 49.10 37.54 -12.14
N HIS A 1086 49.56 36.29 -12.26
CA HIS A 1086 50.89 35.85 -11.80
C HIS A 1086 51.11 34.35 -12.04
N CYS A 1087 52.37 34.03 -12.32
CA CYS A 1087 52.99 32.70 -12.44
C CYS A 1087 52.90 32.00 -13.80
N CYS A 1088 53.63 32.57 -14.76
CA CYS A 1088 54.64 31.78 -15.48
C CYS A 1088 55.79 31.42 -14.53
N ILE A 1089 56.40 30.26 -14.81
CA ILE A 1089 57.69 29.68 -14.33
C ILE A 1089 57.50 28.47 -13.39
N SER A 1090 58.08 27.37 -13.88
CA SER A 1090 58.30 26.00 -13.36
C SER A 1090 57.11 25.07 -13.32
#